data_AF-A0AA36IEK5-F1
#
_entry.id   AF-A0AA36IEK5-F1
#
_cell.length_a   1.000
_cell.length_b   1.000
_cell.length_c   1.000
_cell.angle_alpha   90.00
_cell.angle_beta   90.00
_cell.angle_gamma   90.00
#
_symmetry.space_group_name_H-M   'P 1'
#
loop_
_entity.id
_entity.type
_entity.pdbx_description
1 polymer ?
#
loop_
_entity_poly.entity_id
_entity_poly.type
_entity_poly.pdbx_seq_one_letter_code
_entity_poly.pdbx_strand_id
1 'polypeptide(L)'
;MASDMSAKMDQLESFSAGGTAPKRAVDKPPADNRKRQRVDGNRYNFKHLARPEAQDFEGPLEFMQVDIDYYTKAPDSRFQNAENPHNADTAVPVLRMYGVSEEGHSVLAHIHGFEPYFYVECPQELQNPAGMAAFQQALESLLANSGCRDRANPYVRKVELVQRSTLMRWQGSNEHSWFLRVTVAVPSLVATCRGKLEAGFPLNGHGYFPASTSYETNIPFALRFMIDRALAGGGWVVAEHTFRRSGRDSVSLCQLEVDMHYSELRPQEKLHIAPLRILSFDIECYNPEGKGFPKADSSPVIQIAVYLKVHGCEKPLSHAIWTLNTCNAIAGATVYPFETEEELLLSFRQFLQDVDPDVITGYNINNFDLPYLLDRAETKGISYQFCKLGRLNDLCRKRINNFGGRESIEINIDGRINFDMLTVIQKEQKLSSYSLNAVSAEFLGEQKEDVHHSMIGGLFLESADTRRRLAVYCLKDAYLPMRLMEKLLCMYNYVEMARVTGTPINFLLNRGQMIKVQSQLLRKARECDFVMPTMKSEASNDKFEGATVLDPLTGYYPQPIATLDFASLYPSIMMAHNLCYCTLLKPEQVKDLQPEDYTKTPSGCYFLKSSKRRGLLPMILEELLAARKRAKKAMAEAEDPLTKSVLNGRQLALKVSANSVYGFTGATVGVLPCLDISSSVTAFGRTMIDHTKKMVEEKYCIENGYAHNAQVIYGDTDSVMVKFGVDTVPEAMRLGQEAADLVSATFTKPIKLEFEKI
;
A
#
# COMPACT_ATOMS: atom_id res chain seq x y z
N MET A 1 -45.00 -19.31 34.90
CA MET A 1 -44.16 -20.24 35.67
C MET A 1 -42.74 -19.70 35.68
N ALA A 2 -42.55 -18.67 36.50
CA ALA A 2 -41.31 -17.97 36.77
C ALA A 2 -41.42 -17.55 38.23
N SER A 3 -40.73 -18.27 39.11
CA SER A 3 -40.52 -17.93 40.52
C SER A 3 -39.66 -19.04 41.13
N ASP A 4 -38.35 -18.88 41.16
CA ASP A 4 -37.61 -19.08 42.42
C ASP A 4 -36.14 -18.66 42.31
N MET A 5 -35.59 -18.24 43.45
CA MET A 5 -34.20 -17.83 43.73
C MET A 5 -33.82 -16.35 43.55
N SER A 6 -34.53 -15.53 44.33
CA SER A 6 -34.02 -14.33 45.00
C SER A 6 -33.98 -14.61 46.51
N ALA A 7 -32.82 -14.98 47.06
CA ALA A 7 -32.57 -14.94 48.50
C ALA A 7 -31.06 -14.85 48.79
N LYS A 8 -30.69 -13.84 49.58
CA LYS A 8 -29.36 -13.54 50.18
C LYS A 8 -28.43 -12.60 49.40
N MET A 9 -28.96 -11.45 49.00
CA MET A 9 -28.29 -10.16 49.26
C MET A 9 -28.97 -9.57 50.50
N ASP A 10 -28.16 -9.24 51.51
CA ASP A 10 -28.41 -8.29 52.61
C ASP A 10 -27.75 -8.79 53.89
N GLN A 11 -26.49 -8.37 54.08
CA GLN A 11 -26.02 -7.92 55.39
C GLN A 11 -24.70 -7.16 55.22
N LEU A 12 -24.72 -5.93 55.76
CA LEU A 12 -23.60 -5.13 56.26
C LEU A 12 -23.02 -4.05 55.32
N GLU A 13 -23.81 -3.00 55.15
CA GLU A 13 -23.30 -1.62 55.16
C GLU A 13 -23.24 -1.07 56.59
N SER A 14 -22.28 -0.16 56.79
CA SER A 14 -22.05 0.74 57.93
C SER A 14 -21.33 0.17 59.17
N PHE A 15 -20.04 0.53 59.32
CA PHE A 15 -19.59 1.42 60.39
C PHE A 15 -18.21 2.00 60.07
N SER A 16 -18.05 3.26 60.45
CA SER A 16 -17.02 4.22 60.10
C SER A 16 -15.68 4.07 60.83
N ALA A 17 -14.66 4.68 60.22
CA ALA A 17 -13.55 5.45 60.80
C ALA A 17 -12.29 4.72 61.31
N GLY A 18 -11.16 5.17 60.74
CA GLY A 18 -9.91 5.45 61.47
C GLY A 18 -8.95 4.27 61.68
N GLY A 19 -7.80 4.30 61.01
CA GLY A 19 -6.67 3.44 61.40
C GLY A 19 -5.61 3.27 60.33
N THR A 20 -4.48 3.96 60.48
CA THR A 20 -3.25 3.81 59.69
C THR A 20 -2.47 2.51 60.00
N ALA A 21 -1.83 1.98 58.94
CA ALA A 21 -0.70 1.00 58.87
C ALA A 21 -1.03 -0.52 58.89
N PRO A 22 -0.18 -1.42 58.34
CA PRO A 22 1.08 -1.26 57.59
C PRO A 22 1.09 -1.92 56.19
N LYS A 23 2.06 -1.52 55.35
CA LYS A 23 2.35 -2.16 54.04
C LYS A 23 2.74 -3.63 54.22
N ARG A 24 1.95 -4.56 53.68
CA ARG A 24 2.38 -5.96 53.47
C ARG A 24 3.35 -6.01 52.30
N ALA A 25 4.57 -6.44 52.59
CA ALA A 25 5.56 -6.79 51.59
C ALA A 25 5.00 -7.94 50.74
N VAL A 26 4.96 -7.72 49.42
CA VAL A 26 4.73 -8.79 48.45
C VAL A 26 6.07 -9.49 48.28
N ASP A 27 6.14 -10.74 48.74
CA ASP A 27 7.31 -11.58 48.55
C ASP A 27 7.62 -11.71 47.05
N LYS A 28 8.82 -11.28 46.69
CA LYS A 28 9.39 -11.50 45.35
C LYS A 28 9.56 -13.01 45.14
N PRO A 29 9.23 -13.55 43.95
CA PRO A 29 9.62 -14.92 43.63
C PRO A 29 11.16 -15.02 43.68
N PRO A 30 11.71 -16.19 44.07
CA PRO A 30 13.15 -16.36 44.20
C PRO A 30 13.82 -16.07 42.86
N ALA A 31 14.90 -15.27 42.90
CA ALA A 31 15.72 -14.97 41.75
C ALA A 31 16.33 -16.29 41.24
N ASP A 32 15.78 -16.84 40.15
CA ASP A 32 16.38 -17.97 39.46
C ASP A 32 17.69 -17.48 38.81
N ASN A 33 18.79 -17.76 39.50
CA ASN A 33 20.14 -17.36 39.14
C ASN A 33 20.71 -18.31 38.07
N ARG A 34 19.89 -18.67 37.06
CA ARG A 34 20.41 -19.30 35.84
C ARG A 34 21.22 -18.26 35.11
N LYS A 35 22.55 -18.40 35.20
CA LYS A 35 23.50 -17.76 34.29
C LYS A 35 22.90 -17.80 32.89
N ARG A 36 22.52 -16.63 32.36
CA ARG A 36 22.24 -16.45 30.93
C ARG A 36 23.49 -16.89 30.19
N GLN A 37 23.54 -18.15 29.76
CA GLN A 37 24.57 -18.61 28.85
C GLN A 37 24.47 -17.69 27.62
N ARG A 38 25.52 -16.90 27.38
CA ARG A 38 25.76 -16.37 26.05
C ARG A 38 25.87 -17.59 25.14
N VAL A 39 24.84 -17.86 24.37
CA VAL A 39 24.94 -18.79 23.25
C VAL A 39 25.91 -18.10 22.28
N ASP A 40 27.10 -18.68 22.11
CA ASP A 40 28.12 -18.16 21.21
C ASP A 40 27.52 -17.98 19.81
N GLY A 41 27.64 -16.76 19.26
CA GLY A 41 27.16 -16.43 17.91
C GLY A 41 27.89 -17.14 16.77
N ASN A 42 28.80 -18.07 17.08
CA ASN A 42 29.60 -18.84 16.11
C ASN A 42 29.10 -20.27 15.90
N ARG A 43 28.02 -20.72 16.55
CA ARG A 43 27.57 -22.12 16.43
C ARG A 43 26.99 -22.47 15.05
N TYR A 44 26.44 -21.49 14.34
CA TYR A 44 25.85 -21.66 13.00
C TYR A 44 26.38 -20.55 12.08
N ASN A 45 26.93 -20.92 10.91
CA ASN A 45 27.59 -19.97 10.01
C ASN A 45 27.15 -20.23 8.56
N PHE A 46 26.44 -19.27 7.98
CA PHE A 46 25.98 -19.30 6.60
C PHE A 46 26.63 -18.20 5.74
N LYS A 47 27.78 -17.65 6.18
CA LYS A 47 28.50 -16.57 5.46
C LYS A 47 28.95 -16.94 4.04
N HIS A 48 29.04 -18.22 3.72
CA HIS A 48 29.27 -18.66 2.33
C HIS A 48 28.11 -18.30 1.38
N LEU A 49 26.93 -17.98 1.93
CA LEU A 49 25.76 -17.47 1.21
C LEU A 49 25.57 -15.96 1.42
N ALA A 50 26.50 -15.27 2.07
CA ALA A 50 26.40 -13.82 2.30
C ALA A 50 26.35 -13.04 0.97
N ARG A 51 25.92 -11.78 1.04
CA ARG A 51 25.99 -10.88 -0.12
C ARG A 51 27.45 -10.67 -0.55
N PRO A 52 27.71 -10.35 -1.84
CA PRO A 52 29.02 -9.90 -2.27
C PRO A 52 29.53 -8.79 -1.36
N GLU A 53 30.79 -8.86 -0.92
CA GLU A 53 31.33 -7.86 -0.01
C GLU A 53 31.24 -6.46 -0.62
N ALA A 54 30.68 -5.52 0.16
CA ALA A 54 30.64 -4.13 -0.23
C ALA A 54 31.98 -3.49 0.12
N GLN A 55 32.70 -3.00 -0.89
CA GLN A 55 33.92 -2.23 -0.69
C GLN A 55 33.60 -0.82 -0.21
N ASP A 56 34.64 -0.10 0.22
CA ASP A 56 34.54 1.34 0.40
C ASP A 56 34.21 1.98 -0.95
N PHE A 57 33.20 2.85 -0.96
CA PHE A 57 32.78 3.57 -2.16
C PHE A 57 33.15 5.05 -2.01
N GLU A 58 33.66 5.63 -3.10
CA GLU A 58 33.86 7.07 -3.25
C GLU A 58 32.86 7.59 -4.28
N GLY A 59 32.14 8.66 -3.95
CA GLY A 59 31.16 9.28 -4.84
C GLY A 59 29.70 8.93 -4.52
N PRO A 60 28.79 9.15 -5.48
CA PRO A 60 27.35 9.02 -5.25
C PRO A 60 26.95 7.58 -4.99
N LEU A 61 26.06 7.38 -4.03
CA LEU A 61 25.49 6.07 -3.70
C LEU A 61 24.18 5.87 -4.47
N GLU A 62 24.14 4.88 -5.35
CA GLU A 62 22.95 4.48 -6.12
C GLU A 62 22.37 3.17 -5.59
N PHE A 63 21.05 3.14 -5.36
CA PHE A 63 20.36 1.92 -4.96
C PHE A 63 18.86 1.97 -5.27
N MET A 64 18.25 0.79 -5.40
CA MET A 64 16.80 0.66 -5.52
C MET A 64 16.15 0.61 -4.15
N GLN A 65 15.17 1.48 -3.90
CA GLN A 65 14.40 1.49 -2.66
C GLN A 65 13.56 0.20 -2.53
N VAL A 66 13.69 -0.48 -1.39
CA VAL A 66 12.88 -1.65 -1.01
C VAL A 66 11.82 -1.26 0.02
N ASP A 67 12.22 -0.59 1.10
CA ASP A 67 11.32 -0.23 2.20
C ASP A 67 11.68 1.14 2.80
N ILE A 68 10.72 1.77 3.48
CA ILE A 68 10.93 3.06 4.14
C ILE A 68 10.09 3.20 5.40
N ASP A 69 10.73 3.65 6.48
CA ASP A 69 10.08 4.00 7.74
C ASP A 69 10.69 5.29 8.33
N TYR A 70 10.32 5.63 9.57
CA TYR A 70 11.00 6.66 10.34
C TYR A 70 11.10 6.28 11.83
N TYR A 71 12.06 6.91 12.51
CA TYR A 71 12.19 6.91 13.96
C TYR A 71 12.47 8.32 14.47
N THR A 72 12.46 8.52 15.79
CA THR A 72 12.78 9.80 16.43
C THR A 72 14.08 9.68 17.23
N LYS A 73 14.95 10.71 17.15
CA LYS A 73 16.18 10.82 17.95
C LYS A 73 16.56 12.28 18.20
N ALA A 74 17.57 12.54 19.02
CA ALA A 74 18.16 13.88 19.14
C ALA A 74 18.74 14.37 17.80
N PRO A 75 18.70 15.68 17.52
CA PRO A 75 19.20 16.25 16.27
C PRO A 75 20.70 16.00 16.10
N ASP A 76 21.08 15.63 14.89
CA ASP A 76 22.49 15.48 14.51
C ASP A 76 23.03 16.83 14.03
N SER A 77 24.12 17.31 14.64
CA SER A 77 24.70 18.63 14.36
C SER A 77 25.09 18.82 12.90
N ARG A 78 25.41 17.74 12.18
CA ARG A 78 25.78 17.78 10.75
C ARG A 78 24.62 18.20 9.84
N PHE A 79 23.39 17.97 10.28
CA PHE A 79 22.18 18.11 9.45
C PHE A 79 21.18 19.13 10.00
N GLN A 80 21.62 19.98 10.92
CA GLN A 80 20.76 21.05 11.45
C GLN A 80 20.65 22.21 10.49
N ASN A 81 19.48 22.84 10.47
CA ASN A 81 19.29 24.11 9.80
C ASN A 81 20.01 25.22 10.61
N ALA A 82 20.97 25.91 9.98
CA ALA A 82 21.73 26.97 10.62
C ALA A 82 20.87 28.17 11.05
N GLU A 83 19.76 28.44 10.36
CA GLU A 83 18.86 29.56 10.65
C GLU A 83 17.83 29.23 11.75
N ASN A 84 17.50 27.94 11.92
CA ASN A 84 16.55 27.48 12.92
C ASN A 84 17.01 26.14 13.52
N PRO A 85 18.07 26.15 14.34
CA PRO A 85 18.58 24.92 14.94
C PRO A 85 17.57 24.29 15.89
N HIS A 86 17.70 22.99 16.09
CA HIS A 86 16.88 22.26 17.05
C HIS A 86 17.53 22.33 18.43
N ASN A 87 16.71 22.42 19.49
CA ASN A 87 17.23 22.26 20.84
C ASN A 87 17.83 20.86 21.01
N ALA A 88 18.94 20.74 21.72
CA ALA A 88 19.68 19.48 21.83
C ALA A 88 18.86 18.34 22.46
N ASP A 89 17.86 18.67 23.28
CA ASP A 89 16.95 17.75 23.97
C ASP A 89 15.65 17.46 23.19
N THR A 90 15.40 18.15 22.07
CA THR A 90 14.23 17.88 21.22
C THR A 90 14.46 16.64 20.37
N ALA A 91 13.43 15.83 20.21
CA ALA A 91 13.40 14.76 19.24
C ALA A 91 13.11 15.33 17.85
N VAL A 92 13.77 14.77 16.85
CA VAL A 92 13.54 15.02 15.42
C VAL A 92 13.31 13.69 14.71
N PRO A 93 12.48 13.67 13.65
CA PRO A 93 12.29 12.48 12.84
C PRO A 93 13.48 12.25 11.91
N VAL A 94 13.89 11.00 11.78
CA VAL A 94 14.88 10.53 10.81
C VAL A 94 14.25 9.39 10.02
N LEU A 95 14.22 9.51 8.69
CA LEU A 95 13.70 8.46 7.83
C LEU A 95 14.77 7.37 7.67
N ARG A 96 14.36 6.10 7.65
CA ARG A 96 15.21 4.97 7.26
C ARG A 96 14.73 4.46 5.93
N MET A 97 15.60 4.51 4.93
CA MET A 97 15.34 3.94 3.62
C MET A 97 16.24 2.73 3.42
N TYR A 98 15.64 1.58 3.18
CA TYR A 98 16.33 0.33 2.89
C TYR A 98 16.35 0.09 1.40
N GLY A 99 17.43 -0.50 0.90
CA GLY A 99 17.49 -0.83 -0.51
C GLY A 99 18.68 -1.69 -0.90
N VAL A 100 18.84 -1.85 -2.21
CA VAL A 100 19.84 -2.73 -2.82
C VAL A 100 20.53 -2.03 -3.99
N SER A 101 21.87 -2.03 -4.02
CA SER A 101 22.65 -1.48 -5.14
C SER A 101 22.56 -2.37 -6.38
N GLU A 102 23.14 -1.94 -7.50
CA GLU A 102 23.19 -2.70 -8.75
C GLU A 102 24.02 -3.98 -8.61
N GLU A 103 25.05 -3.94 -7.78
CA GLU A 103 25.94 -5.05 -7.44
C GLU A 103 25.34 -6.00 -6.38
N GLY A 104 24.18 -5.64 -5.83
CA GLY A 104 23.49 -6.44 -4.82
C GLY A 104 23.91 -6.17 -3.38
N HIS A 105 24.50 -5.02 -3.09
CA HIS A 105 24.84 -4.61 -1.73
C HIS A 105 23.59 -4.13 -0.98
N SER A 106 23.41 -4.54 0.28
CA SER A 106 22.31 -4.03 1.10
C SER A 106 22.64 -2.67 1.72
N VAL A 107 21.70 -1.73 1.59
CA VAL A 107 21.85 -0.34 1.99
C VAL A 107 20.82 0.02 3.05
N LEU A 108 21.25 0.72 4.11
CA LEU A 108 20.41 1.51 4.99
C LEU A 108 20.85 2.97 4.95
N ALA A 109 19.98 3.84 4.44
CA ALA A 109 20.15 5.29 4.47
C ALA A 109 19.31 5.92 5.59
N HIS A 110 19.98 6.59 6.53
CA HIS A 110 19.38 7.48 7.52
C HIS A 110 19.29 8.90 6.94
N ILE A 111 18.07 9.39 6.74
CA ILE A 111 17.81 10.65 6.04
C ILE A 111 17.32 11.69 7.05
N HIS A 112 18.10 12.75 7.22
CA HIS A 112 17.91 13.80 8.24
C HIS A 112 17.39 15.11 7.64
N GLY A 113 16.85 15.98 8.51
CA GLY A 113 16.49 17.36 8.17
C GLY A 113 15.12 17.56 7.52
N PHE A 114 14.34 16.49 7.31
CA PHE A 114 12.97 16.60 6.80
C PHE A 114 11.98 16.75 7.96
N GLU A 115 11.25 17.87 8.02
CA GLU A 115 10.30 18.16 9.10
C GLU A 115 8.85 17.93 8.66
N PRO A 116 7.97 17.44 9.55
CA PRO A 116 6.55 17.26 9.26
C PRO A 116 5.81 18.60 9.27
N TYR A 117 4.89 18.77 8.32
CA TYR A 117 4.07 19.96 8.22
C TYR A 117 2.69 19.67 7.65
N PHE A 118 1.79 20.64 7.84
CA PHE A 118 0.43 20.63 7.31
C PHE A 118 -0.01 22.08 7.02
N TYR A 119 -1.24 22.25 6.52
CA TYR A 119 -1.79 23.58 6.22
C TYR A 119 -3.13 23.83 6.93
N VAL A 120 -3.38 25.10 7.22
CA VAL A 120 -4.69 25.61 7.64
C VAL A 120 -4.93 26.96 6.98
N GLU A 121 -6.17 27.26 6.60
CA GLU A 121 -6.51 28.57 6.01
C GLU A 121 -6.26 29.69 7.03
N CYS A 122 -5.73 30.83 6.56
CA CYS A 122 -5.32 31.95 7.40
C CYS A 122 -6.40 33.05 7.41
N PRO A 123 -7.07 33.29 8.56
CA PRO A 123 -7.98 34.43 8.73
C PRO A 123 -7.28 35.75 8.41
N GLN A 124 -8.01 36.70 7.83
CA GLN A 124 -7.45 37.97 7.36
C GLN A 124 -6.76 38.76 8.48
N GLU A 125 -7.27 38.66 9.71
CA GLU A 125 -6.75 39.30 10.91
C GLU A 125 -5.37 38.77 11.33
N LEU A 126 -5.01 37.56 10.87
CA LEU A 126 -3.74 36.88 11.19
C LEU A 126 -2.71 36.95 10.06
N GLN A 127 -3.04 37.58 8.93
CA GLN A 127 -2.15 37.76 7.77
C GLN A 127 -1.11 38.87 8.00
N ASN A 128 -0.49 38.88 9.18
CA ASN A 128 0.59 39.79 9.56
C ASN A 128 1.53 39.09 10.57
N PRO A 129 2.79 39.56 10.72
CA PRO A 129 3.77 38.90 11.59
C PRO A 129 3.32 38.71 13.05
N ALA A 130 2.59 39.68 13.62
CA ALA A 130 2.11 39.58 15.01
C ALA A 130 1.02 38.51 15.17
N GLY A 131 0.06 38.46 14.24
CA GLY A 131 -0.99 37.44 14.23
C GLY A 131 -0.45 36.02 14.06
N MET A 132 0.53 35.83 13.17
CA MET A 132 1.21 34.54 13.01
C MET A 132 1.97 34.11 14.27
N ALA A 133 2.69 35.06 14.91
CA ALA A 133 3.37 34.79 16.16
C ALA A 133 2.39 34.42 17.29
N ALA A 134 1.26 35.12 17.39
CA ALA A 134 0.20 34.80 18.34
C ALA A 134 -0.41 33.41 18.11
N PHE A 135 -0.66 33.05 16.84
CA PHE A 135 -1.08 31.70 16.47
C PHE A 135 -0.06 30.64 16.88
N GLN A 136 1.23 30.85 16.56
CA GLN A 136 2.30 29.93 16.90
C GLN A 136 2.42 29.74 18.41
N GLN A 137 2.40 30.83 19.19
CA GLN A 137 2.48 30.77 20.66
C GLN A 137 1.28 30.07 21.30
N ALA A 138 0.06 30.34 20.79
CA ALA A 138 -1.14 29.70 21.29
C ALA A 138 -1.13 28.18 20.99
N LEU A 139 -0.77 27.79 19.77
CA LEU A 139 -0.66 26.39 19.38
C LEU A 139 0.44 25.67 20.19
N GLU A 140 1.60 26.30 20.38
CA GLU A 140 2.69 25.80 21.23
C GLU A 140 2.20 25.49 22.65
N SER A 141 1.50 26.45 23.27
CA SER A 141 0.95 26.31 24.63
C SER A 141 -0.07 25.17 24.71
N LEU A 142 -0.92 25.01 23.70
CA LEU A 142 -1.92 23.93 23.65
C LEU A 142 -1.27 22.55 23.50
N LEU A 143 -0.20 22.45 22.71
CA LEU A 143 0.54 21.20 22.53
C LEU A 143 1.30 20.83 23.80
N ALA A 144 1.93 21.80 24.46
CA ALA A 144 2.57 21.61 25.76
C ALA A 144 1.59 21.04 26.81
N ASN A 145 0.34 21.52 26.82
CA ASN A 145 -0.70 21.04 27.74
C ASN A 145 -1.32 19.69 27.33
N SER A 146 -1.19 19.26 26.08
CA SER A 146 -1.77 18.01 25.59
C SER A 146 -0.84 16.81 25.78
N GLY A 147 0.46 17.07 26.04
CA GLY A 147 1.50 16.06 26.10
C GLY A 147 1.89 15.54 24.71
N CYS A 148 3.16 15.17 24.56
CA CYS A 148 3.67 14.47 23.39
C CYS A 148 4.38 13.19 23.84
N ARG A 149 4.25 12.12 23.05
CA ARG A 149 4.98 10.87 23.31
C ARG A 149 6.49 11.08 23.19
N ASP A 150 6.89 11.89 22.23
CA ASP A 150 8.29 12.26 22.00
C ASP A 150 8.64 13.52 22.79
N ARG A 151 9.88 13.63 23.25
CA ARG A 151 10.37 14.87 23.85
C ARG A 151 10.48 15.91 22.76
N ALA A 152 9.65 16.95 22.78
CA ALA A 152 9.69 18.00 21.77
C ALA A 152 9.63 19.36 22.45
N ASN A 153 10.57 20.25 22.10
CA ASN A 153 10.58 21.63 22.55
C ASN A 153 11.46 22.48 21.60
N PRO A 154 10.91 23.47 20.88
CA PRO A 154 9.48 23.79 20.78
C PRO A 154 8.72 22.70 20.01
N TYR A 155 7.40 22.59 20.24
CA TYR A 155 6.51 21.68 19.50
C TYR A 155 6.22 22.19 18.08
N VAL A 156 6.01 23.50 17.94
CA VAL A 156 5.79 24.21 16.67
C VAL A 156 7.10 24.86 16.25
N ARG A 157 7.66 24.40 15.13
CA ARG A 157 8.98 24.81 14.62
C ARG A 157 8.91 26.08 13.80
N LYS A 158 7.89 26.18 12.94
CA LYS A 158 7.74 27.29 12.00
C LYS A 158 6.29 27.45 11.60
N VAL A 159 5.83 28.70 11.49
CA VAL A 159 4.56 29.07 10.86
C VAL A 159 4.86 30.04 9.73
N GLU A 160 4.44 29.68 8.51
CA GLU A 160 4.71 30.47 7.31
C GLU A 160 3.41 30.82 6.60
N LEU A 161 3.29 32.06 6.13
CA LEU A 161 2.19 32.47 5.27
C LEU A 161 2.48 32.07 3.82
N VAL A 162 1.58 31.29 3.21
CA VAL A 162 1.72 30.80 1.84
C VAL A 162 0.41 30.98 1.06
N GLN A 163 0.51 31.23 -0.24
CA GLN A 163 -0.66 31.25 -1.13
C GLN A 163 -0.92 29.87 -1.69
N ARG A 164 -2.12 29.33 -1.48
CA ARG A 164 -2.53 28.01 -1.98
C ARG A 164 -3.99 28.01 -2.38
N SER A 165 -4.40 26.99 -3.13
CA SER A 165 -5.80 26.76 -3.48
C SER A 165 -6.32 25.51 -2.75
N THR A 166 -7.52 25.58 -2.20
CA THR A 166 -8.17 24.34 -1.71
C THR A 166 -8.52 23.44 -2.89
N LEU A 167 -8.27 22.14 -2.75
CA LEU A 167 -8.69 21.15 -3.75
C LEU A 167 -10.21 21.01 -3.82
N MET A 168 -10.94 21.33 -2.75
CA MET A 168 -12.36 21.06 -2.63
C MET A 168 -13.22 22.25 -3.03
N ARG A 169 -13.94 22.08 -4.15
CA ARG A 169 -14.79 23.07 -4.81
C ARG A 169 -14.03 24.30 -5.30
N TRP A 170 -14.56 24.93 -6.34
CA TRP A 170 -14.03 26.20 -6.82
C TRP A 170 -14.40 27.33 -5.85
N GLN A 171 -13.47 28.24 -5.57
CA GLN A 171 -13.66 29.35 -4.60
C GLN A 171 -13.83 30.73 -5.26
N GLY A 172 -13.91 30.81 -6.59
CA GLY A 172 -14.02 32.07 -7.32
C GLY A 172 -12.77 32.42 -8.14
N SER A 173 -12.77 33.62 -8.71
CA SER A 173 -11.71 34.15 -9.58
C SER A 173 -10.40 34.47 -8.84
N ASN A 174 -10.45 34.68 -7.52
CA ASN A 174 -9.25 34.83 -6.70
C ASN A 174 -8.70 33.44 -6.38
N GLU A 175 -7.78 32.98 -7.21
CA GLU A 175 -7.44 31.55 -7.30
C GLU A 175 -6.76 31.00 -6.04
N HIS A 176 -6.10 31.86 -5.27
CA HIS A 176 -5.36 31.50 -4.07
C HIS A 176 -5.92 32.21 -2.83
N SER A 177 -6.09 31.44 -1.76
CA SER A 177 -6.26 31.96 -0.41
C SER A 177 -4.92 31.94 0.32
N TRP A 178 -4.83 32.71 1.40
CA TRP A 178 -3.70 32.64 2.31
C TRP A 178 -3.87 31.47 3.27
N PHE A 179 -2.83 30.66 3.39
CA PHE A 179 -2.73 29.53 4.32
C PHE A 179 -1.54 29.73 5.25
N LEU A 180 -1.66 29.22 6.47
CA LEU A 180 -0.54 28.98 7.35
C LEU A 180 0.00 27.58 7.07
N ARG A 181 1.26 27.49 6.62
CA ARG A 181 2.03 26.25 6.63
C ARG A 181 2.66 26.09 8.01
N VAL A 182 2.23 25.08 8.74
CA VAL A 182 2.65 24.83 10.13
C VAL A 182 3.59 23.64 10.13
N THR A 183 4.84 23.87 10.53
CA THR A 183 5.87 22.84 10.71
C THR A 183 5.97 22.48 12.18
N VAL A 184 5.94 21.19 12.51
CA VAL A 184 6.00 20.67 13.89
C VAL A 184 7.23 19.80 14.09
N ALA A 185 7.65 19.61 15.34
CA ALA A 185 8.93 18.94 15.64
C ALA A 185 8.93 17.45 15.26
N VAL A 186 7.82 16.74 15.45
CA VAL A 186 7.71 15.29 15.21
C VAL A 186 6.37 14.92 14.55
N PRO A 187 6.31 13.83 13.75
CA PRO A 187 5.11 13.50 12.99
C PRO A 187 3.87 13.20 13.84
N SER A 188 4.08 12.70 15.06
CA SER A 188 3.00 12.38 16.01
C SER A 188 2.17 13.61 16.40
N LEU A 189 2.74 14.82 16.32
CA LEU A 189 2.05 16.07 16.65
C LEU A 189 1.02 16.49 15.60
N VAL A 190 1.15 16.05 14.33
CA VAL A 190 0.24 16.48 13.24
C VAL A 190 -1.22 16.10 13.56
N ALA A 191 -1.44 14.89 14.07
CA ALA A 191 -2.77 14.43 14.47
C ALA A 191 -3.32 15.20 15.68
N THR A 192 -2.46 15.54 16.65
CA THR A 192 -2.85 16.35 17.81
C THR A 192 -3.22 17.77 17.38
N CYS A 193 -2.42 18.40 16.50
CA CYS A 193 -2.71 19.72 15.94
C CYS A 193 -4.06 19.75 15.22
N ARG A 194 -4.37 18.72 14.41
CA ARG A 194 -5.67 18.59 13.74
C ARG A 194 -6.83 18.76 14.73
N GLY A 195 -6.81 18.00 15.83
CA GLY A 195 -7.88 18.06 16.84
C GLY A 195 -8.04 19.45 17.47
N LYS A 196 -6.94 20.20 17.65
CA LYS A 196 -7.00 21.58 18.17
C LYS A 196 -7.55 22.56 17.14
N LEU A 197 -7.15 22.44 15.88
CA LEU A 197 -7.62 23.30 14.79
C LEU A 197 -9.11 23.09 14.52
N GLU A 198 -9.57 21.86 14.57
CA GLU A 198 -11.00 21.52 14.41
C GLU A 198 -11.87 22.01 15.58
N ALA A 199 -11.28 22.23 16.76
CA ALA A 199 -11.98 22.78 17.92
C ALA A 199 -11.96 24.32 17.97
N GLY A 200 -10.94 24.96 17.37
CA GLY A 200 -10.66 26.38 17.57
C GLY A 200 -10.00 26.66 18.92
N PHE A 201 -9.37 27.83 19.06
CA PHE A 201 -8.69 28.22 20.30
C PHE A 201 -8.44 29.73 20.44
N PRO A 202 -8.34 30.27 21.67
CA PRO A 202 -8.04 31.68 21.89
C PRO A 202 -6.62 32.05 21.45
N LEU A 203 -6.46 33.28 20.95
CA LEU A 203 -5.18 33.87 20.58
C LEU A 203 -4.86 35.00 21.55
N ASN A 204 -3.73 34.91 22.25
CA ASN A 204 -3.34 35.87 23.28
C ASN A 204 -3.29 37.30 22.71
N GLY A 205 -4.27 38.13 23.07
CA GLY A 205 -4.36 39.52 22.59
C GLY A 205 -4.80 39.68 21.12
N HIS A 206 -5.11 38.59 20.41
CA HIS A 206 -5.47 38.58 18.99
C HIS A 206 -6.83 37.89 18.72
N GLY A 207 -7.69 37.81 19.74
CA GLY A 207 -9.04 37.27 19.63
C GLY A 207 -9.08 35.75 19.69
N TYR A 208 -9.71 35.12 18.69
CA TYR A 208 -10.00 33.69 18.67
C TYR A 208 -9.72 33.11 17.29
N PHE A 209 -8.97 32.00 17.23
CA PHE A 209 -8.81 31.21 16.02
C PHE A 209 -10.04 30.29 15.88
N PRO A 210 -10.88 30.48 14.84
CA PRO A 210 -12.09 29.70 14.70
C PRO A 210 -11.80 28.22 14.43
N ALA A 211 -12.76 27.36 14.74
CA ALA A 211 -12.74 25.97 14.29
C ALA A 211 -12.58 25.95 12.76
N SER A 212 -11.54 25.26 12.28
CA SER A 212 -11.13 25.31 10.88
C SER A 212 -10.78 23.93 10.34
N THR A 213 -10.93 23.78 9.03
CA THR A 213 -10.52 22.56 8.32
C THR A 213 -8.99 22.52 8.26
N SER A 214 -8.42 21.39 8.67
CA SER A 214 -7.00 21.13 8.45
C SER A 214 -6.77 20.45 7.10
N TYR A 215 -5.63 20.73 6.49
CA TYR A 215 -5.27 20.22 5.17
C TYR A 215 -4.01 19.36 5.29
N GLU A 216 -4.01 18.23 4.59
CA GLU A 216 -2.87 17.31 4.51
C GLU A 216 -2.40 16.73 5.86
N THR A 217 -3.24 16.74 6.90
CA THR A 217 -2.87 16.22 8.22
C THR A 217 -2.96 14.70 8.32
N ASN A 218 -3.55 14.01 7.31
CA ASN A 218 -3.72 12.55 7.29
C ASN A 218 -2.83 11.85 6.24
N ILE A 219 -1.58 12.27 6.14
CA ILE A 219 -0.58 11.68 5.23
C ILE A 219 0.50 11.01 6.08
N PRO A 220 0.79 9.71 5.90
CA PRO A 220 1.93 9.06 6.55
C PRO A 220 3.24 9.80 6.25
N PHE A 221 4.07 10.03 7.26
CA PHE A 221 5.27 10.87 7.15
C PHE A 221 6.25 10.40 6.05
N ALA A 222 6.50 9.09 5.95
CA ALA A 222 7.32 8.53 4.88
C ALA A 222 6.71 8.77 3.48
N LEU A 223 5.38 8.68 3.34
CA LEU A 223 4.70 9.00 2.09
C LEU A 223 4.80 10.49 1.77
N ARG A 224 4.69 11.36 2.78
CA ARG A 224 4.86 12.82 2.61
C ARG A 224 6.26 13.15 2.08
N PHE A 225 7.29 12.54 2.67
CA PHE A 225 8.67 12.66 2.21
C PHE A 225 8.82 12.23 0.74
N MET A 226 8.29 11.06 0.37
CA MET A 226 8.36 10.57 -1.00
C MET A 226 7.62 11.47 -2.01
N ILE A 227 6.50 12.07 -1.61
CA ILE A 227 5.76 13.04 -2.44
C ILE A 227 6.60 14.29 -2.67
N ASP A 228 7.15 14.88 -1.60
CA ASP A 228 7.90 16.14 -1.67
C ASP A 228 9.23 16.00 -2.45
N ARG A 229 9.83 14.81 -2.40
CA ARG A 229 11.09 14.48 -3.10
C ARG A 229 10.89 13.79 -4.45
N ALA A 230 9.64 13.65 -4.90
CA ALA A 230 9.29 12.96 -6.15
C ALA A 230 9.86 11.52 -6.23
N LEU A 231 10.00 10.84 -5.09
CA LEU A 231 10.48 9.46 -4.99
C LEU A 231 9.32 8.48 -5.14
N ALA A 232 9.59 7.29 -5.66
CA ALA A 232 8.62 6.24 -5.88
C ALA A 232 9.10 4.93 -5.24
N GLY A 233 8.17 4.12 -4.71
CA GLY A 233 8.52 2.81 -4.15
C GLY A 233 9.02 1.88 -5.25
N GLY A 234 10.07 1.09 -4.97
CA GLY A 234 10.74 0.29 -6.00
C GLY A 234 11.48 1.13 -7.06
N GLY A 235 11.56 2.45 -6.88
CA GLY A 235 12.35 3.35 -7.72
C GLY A 235 13.84 3.32 -7.34
N TRP A 236 14.68 3.68 -8.29
CA TRP A 236 16.09 3.92 -8.04
C TRP A 236 16.31 5.32 -7.50
N VAL A 237 17.26 5.46 -6.58
CA VAL A 237 17.64 6.73 -5.98
C VAL A 237 19.15 6.88 -6.02
N VAL A 238 19.59 8.13 -6.12
CA VAL A 238 21.00 8.52 -6.03
C VAL A 238 21.16 9.51 -4.88
N ALA A 239 22.19 9.29 -4.05
CA ALA A 239 22.60 10.19 -2.98
C ALA A 239 24.01 10.71 -3.26
N GLU A 240 24.13 12.01 -3.55
CA GLU A 240 25.39 12.65 -3.95
C GLU A 240 26.44 12.65 -2.83
N HIS A 241 26.02 13.07 -1.64
CA HIS A 241 26.89 13.17 -0.47
C HIS A 241 26.32 12.35 0.68
N THR A 242 27.14 11.42 1.18
CA THR A 242 26.76 10.54 2.28
C THR A 242 27.87 10.44 3.31
N PHE A 243 27.50 10.20 4.57
CA PHE A 243 28.43 9.92 5.66
C PHE A 243 28.28 8.46 6.06
N ARG A 244 29.28 7.65 5.76
CA ARG A 244 29.25 6.23 6.12
C ARG A 244 29.35 6.04 7.64
N ARG A 245 28.49 5.18 8.19
CA ARG A 245 28.58 4.67 9.55
C ARG A 245 29.47 3.44 9.58
N SER A 246 30.28 3.30 10.63
CA SER A 246 31.13 2.13 10.82
C SER A 246 31.29 1.79 12.31
N GLY A 247 31.72 0.56 12.60
CA GLY A 247 31.99 0.12 13.97
C GLY A 247 30.78 0.24 14.89
N ARG A 248 30.92 1.03 15.97
CA ARG A 248 29.89 1.19 17.00
C ARG A 248 28.73 2.10 16.60
N ASP A 249 28.87 2.88 15.53
CA ASP A 249 27.83 3.81 15.07
C ASP A 249 26.78 3.13 14.19
N SER A 250 27.12 1.95 13.63
CA SER A 250 26.19 1.13 12.85
C SER A 250 25.19 0.43 13.77
N VAL A 251 23.91 0.55 13.43
CA VAL A 251 22.79 -0.07 14.20
C VAL A 251 22.08 -1.17 13.40
N SER A 252 22.47 -1.35 12.15
CA SER A 252 21.87 -2.32 11.23
C SER A 252 22.83 -3.45 10.87
N LEU A 253 22.27 -4.47 10.23
CA LEU A 253 22.99 -5.60 9.62
C LEU A 253 23.23 -5.37 8.12
N CYS A 254 22.91 -4.19 7.58
CA CYS A 254 23.20 -3.85 6.19
C CYS A 254 24.70 -3.70 5.96
N GLN A 255 25.16 -3.96 4.73
CA GLN A 255 26.57 -3.80 4.38
C GLN A 255 26.99 -2.33 4.30
N LEU A 256 26.10 -1.49 3.77
CA LEU A 256 26.28 -0.05 3.66
C LEU A 256 25.26 0.66 4.55
N GLU A 257 25.73 1.32 5.59
CA GLU A 257 24.90 2.16 6.45
C GLU A 257 25.40 3.60 6.37
N VAL A 258 24.53 4.53 5.98
CA VAL A 258 24.91 5.92 5.70
C VAL A 258 23.95 6.91 6.33
N ASP A 259 24.46 8.09 6.68
CA ASP A 259 23.66 9.28 6.98
C ASP A 259 23.71 10.28 5.82
N MET A 260 22.61 10.96 5.55
CA MET A 260 22.56 12.06 4.58
C MET A 260 21.50 13.10 4.95
N HIS A 261 21.65 14.31 4.42
CA HIS A 261 20.57 15.29 4.45
C HIS A 261 19.54 14.98 3.35
N TYR A 262 18.27 15.23 3.60
CA TYR A 262 17.18 14.88 2.68
C TYR A 262 17.26 15.54 1.29
N SER A 263 17.99 16.65 1.16
CA SER A 263 18.23 17.34 -0.12
C SER A 263 19.13 16.55 -1.07
N GLU A 264 19.99 15.69 -0.54
CA GLU A 264 20.99 14.95 -1.32
C GLU A 264 20.38 13.80 -2.13
N LEU A 265 19.21 13.31 -1.70
CA LEU A 265 18.56 12.15 -2.31
C LEU A 265 17.66 12.57 -3.48
N ARG A 266 17.87 11.98 -4.66
CA ARG A 266 17.10 12.27 -5.89
C ARG A 266 16.60 10.97 -6.54
N PRO A 267 15.46 10.98 -7.23
CA PRO A 267 15.02 9.83 -8.03
C PRO A 267 15.93 9.65 -9.25
N GLN A 268 16.13 8.41 -9.67
CA GLN A 268 16.87 8.03 -10.87
C GLN A 268 15.99 7.11 -11.75
N GLU A 269 15.92 7.39 -13.04
CA GLU A 269 15.13 6.58 -13.97
C GLU A 269 15.91 5.35 -14.43
N LYS A 270 15.67 4.21 -13.78
CA LYS A 270 16.14 2.88 -14.20
C LYS A 270 14.95 1.92 -14.22
N LEU A 271 14.77 1.19 -15.33
CA LEU A 271 13.65 0.25 -15.52
C LEU A 271 13.88 -1.09 -14.84
N HIS A 272 15.12 -1.57 -14.79
CA HIS A 272 15.43 -2.87 -14.22
C HIS A 272 15.22 -2.87 -12.70
N ILE A 273 15.03 -4.07 -12.15
CA ILE A 273 14.92 -4.32 -10.71
C ILE A 273 16.30 -4.72 -10.21
N ALA A 274 16.76 -4.17 -9.07
CA ALA A 274 18.00 -4.58 -8.43
C ALA A 274 18.00 -6.11 -8.16
N PRO A 275 19.16 -6.77 -7.98
CA PRO A 275 19.25 -8.21 -7.71
C PRO A 275 18.74 -8.55 -6.29
N LEU A 276 17.42 -8.46 -6.10
CA LEU A 276 16.75 -8.72 -4.83
C LEU A 276 16.90 -10.19 -4.44
N ARG A 277 17.24 -10.45 -3.18
CA ARG A 277 17.18 -11.80 -2.59
C ARG A 277 15.77 -12.08 -2.09
N ILE A 278 15.13 -13.11 -2.64
CA ILE A 278 13.78 -13.54 -2.29
C ILE A 278 13.90 -14.88 -1.55
N LEU A 279 13.42 -14.92 -0.31
CA LEU A 279 13.38 -16.11 0.53
C LEU A 279 11.93 -16.59 0.64
N SER A 280 11.63 -17.76 0.08
CA SER A 280 10.38 -18.48 0.35
C SER A 280 10.60 -19.48 1.46
N PHE A 281 9.68 -19.58 2.42
CA PHE A 281 9.78 -20.57 3.50
C PHE A 281 8.41 -21.13 3.90
N ASP A 282 8.45 -22.28 4.57
CA ASP A 282 7.30 -23.05 5.08
C ASP A 282 7.72 -23.78 6.37
N ILE A 283 6.77 -24.00 7.29
CA ILE A 283 7.03 -24.71 8.56
C ILE A 283 6.10 -25.92 8.74
N GLU A 284 6.64 -26.96 9.39
CA GLU A 284 5.83 -28.09 9.87
C GLU A 284 5.86 -28.18 11.39
N CYS A 285 4.67 -28.44 11.96
CA CYS A 285 4.47 -28.52 13.39
C CYS A 285 3.93 -29.90 13.78
N TYR A 286 4.46 -30.47 14.86
CA TYR A 286 3.96 -31.72 15.43
C TYR A 286 2.98 -31.40 16.56
N ASN A 287 1.76 -31.94 16.48
CA ASN A 287 0.78 -31.89 17.57
C ASN A 287 0.82 -33.19 18.38
N PRO A 288 1.33 -33.18 19.63
CA PRO A 288 1.41 -34.38 20.47
C PRO A 288 0.05 -34.96 20.86
N GLU A 289 -1.01 -34.15 20.88
CA GLU A 289 -2.38 -34.58 21.22
C GLU A 289 -3.06 -35.35 20.07
N GLY A 290 -2.46 -35.35 18.87
CA GLY A 290 -2.90 -36.12 17.70
C GLY A 290 -4.21 -35.67 17.04
N LYS A 291 -4.96 -34.73 17.65
CA LYS A 291 -6.20 -34.16 17.10
C LYS A 291 -6.19 -32.63 17.16
N GLY A 292 -6.63 -31.99 16.08
CA GLY A 292 -6.78 -30.54 15.99
C GLY A 292 -5.58 -29.81 15.40
N PHE A 293 -5.78 -28.52 15.14
CA PHE A 293 -4.77 -27.60 14.59
C PHE A 293 -3.63 -27.38 15.61
N PRO A 294 -2.35 -27.32 15.18
CA PRO A 294 -1.23 -27.11 16.09
C PRO A 294 -1.35 -25.78 16.84
N LYS A 295 -0.92 -25.78 18.11
CA LYS A 295 -0.88 -24.59 18.97
C LYS A 295 0.54 -24.29 19.41
N ALA A 296 0.97 -23.04 19.31
CA ALA A 296 2.35 -22.66 19.57
C ALA A 296 2.82 -22.94 21.02
N ASP A 297 1.90 -23.01 22.00
CA ASP A 297 2.20 -23.34 23.39
C ASP A 297 2.58 -24.81 23.60
N SER A 298 1.93 -25.75 22.89
CA SER A 298 2.09 -27.19 23.11
C SER A 298 2.75 -27.95 21.95
N SER A 299 2.62 -27.45 20.73
CA SER A 299 3.00 -28.17 19.50
C SER A 299 4.35 -27.65 18.95
N PRO A 300 5.44 -28.45 19.00
CA PRO A 300 6.75 -28.03 18.51
C PRO A 300 6.80 -27.83 16.99
N VAL A 301 7.61 -26.87 16.55
CA VAL A 301 8.08 -26.76 15.17
C VAL A 301 9.11 -27.86 14.95
N ILE A 302 8.86 -28.71 13.96
CA ILE A 302 9.69 -29.88 13.66
C ILE A 302 10.49 -29.73 12.37
N GLN A 303 10.02 -28.93 11.40
CA GLN A 303 10.77 -28.64 10.19
C GLN A 303 10.55 -27.18 9.74
N ILE A 304 11.59 -26.59 9.13
CA ILE A 304 11.51 -25.32 8.43
C ILE A 304 12.22 -25.49 7.08
N ALA A 305 11.46 -25.40 5.99
CA ALA A 305 12.01 -25.44 4.63
C ALA A 305 12.25 -24.04 4.10
N VAL A 306 13.28 -23.88 3.27
CA VAL A 306 13.57 -22.63 2.57
C VAL A 306 13.94 -22.84 1.11
N TYR A 307 13.53 -21.90 0.28
CA TYR A 307 13.99 -21.73 -1.09
C TYR A 307 14.41 -20.28 -1.31
N LEU A 308 15.72 -20.04 -1.43
CA LEU A 308 16.33 -18.72 -1.56
C LEU A 308 16.82 -18.51 -3.00
N LYS A 309 16.43 -17.39 -3.60
CA LYS A 309 16.77 -17.08 -4.98
C LYS A 309 17.05 -15.59 -5.17
N VAL A 310 17.97 -15.25 -6.08
CA VAL A 310 18.11 -13.87 -6.56
C VAL A 310 17.10 -13.65 -7.68
N HIS A 311 16.34 -12.56 -7.60
CA HIS A 311 15.34 -12.21 -8.59
C HIS A 311 15.95 -12.17 -10.00
N GLY A 312 15.30 -12.85 -10.95
CA GLY A 312 15.75 -12.94 -12.34
C GLY A 312 16.80 -14.01 -12.62
N CYS A 313 17.44 -14.62 -11.62
CA CYS A 313 18.31 -15.78 -11.85
C CYS A 313 17.49 -17.05 -12.11
N GLU A 314 18.06 -18.09 -12.73
CA GLU A 314 17.37 -19.38 -12.86
C GLU A 314 17.58 -20.29 -11.66
N LYS A 315 18.83 -20.38 -11.18
CA LYS A 315 19.24 -21.28 -10.10
C LYS A 315 19.00 -20.64 -8.72
N PRO A 316 18.56 -21.42 -7.72
CA PRO A 316 18.50 -20.92 -6.34
C PRO A 316 19.90 -20.71 -5.77
N LEU A 317 20.02 -19.77 -4.83
CA LEU A 317 21.21 -19.64 -3.97
C LEU A 317 21.23 -20.73 -2.90
N SER A 318 20.06 -21.11 -2.39
CA SER A 318 19.94 -22.17 -1.38
C SER A 318 18.59 -22.85 -1.46
N HIS A 319 18.60 -24.16 -1.27
CA HIS A 319 17.43 -25.00 -1.07
C HIS A 319 17.75 -25.89 0.11
N ALA A 320 17.10 -25.64 1.25
CA ALA A 320 17.54 -26.24 2.51
C ALA A 320 16.37 -26.48 3.47
N ILE A 321 16.60 -27.37 4.43
CA ILE A 321 15.62 -27.71 5.45
C ILE A 321 16.29 -27.90 6.81
N TRP A 322 15.71 -27.28 7.83
CA TRP A 322 16.03 -27.51 9.23
C TRP A 322 15.09 -28.57 9.77
N THR A 323 15.61 -29.62 10.41
CA THR A 323 14.78 -30.71 10.96
C THR A 323 15.08 -30.95 12.43
N LEU A 324 14.04 -31.15 13.23
CA LEU A 324 14.17 -31.70 14.58
C LEU A 324 14.37 -33.22 14.45
N ASN A 325 15.40 -33.73 15.12
CA ASN A 325 15.95 -35.08 14.97
C ASN A 325 16.62 -35.34 13.61
N THR A 326 17.20 -36.54 13.47
CA THR A 326 17.94 -36.97 12.28
C THR A 326 17.04 -37.10 11.05
N CYS A 327 17.51 -36.67 9.89
CA CYS A 327 16.80 -36.81 8.61
C CYS A 327 17.78 -37.34 7.56
N ASN A 328 17.34 -38.31 6.76
CA ASN A 328 18.15 -38.83 5.65
C ASN A 328 18.38 -37.73 4.59
N ALA A 329 19.47 -37.86 3.82
CA ALA A 329 19.85 -36.89 2.80
C ALA A 329 18.79 -36.76 1.68
N ILE A 330 18.65 -35.56 1.15
CA ILE A 330 17.70 -35.22 0.07
C ILE A 330 18.50 -34.70 -1.13
N ALA A 331 18.28 -35.27 -2.31
CA ALA A 331 18.96 -34.83 -3.51
C ALA A 331 18.55 -33.40 -3.85
N GLY A 332 19.53 -32.51 -4.04
CA GLY A 332 19.29 -31.11 -4.40
C GLY A 332 18.81 -30.21 -3.26
N ALA A 333 18.88 -30.67 -2.01
CA ALA A 333 18.61 -29.85 -0.83
C ALA A 333 19.59 -30.14 0.32
N THR A 334 20.00 -29.09 1.04
CA THR A 334 20.84 -29.24 2.23
C THR A 334 19.98 -29.51 3.46
N VAL A 335 20.30 -30.57 4.21
CA VAL A 335 19.58 -30.96 5.43
C VAL A 335 20.38 -30.55 6.67
N TYR A 336 19.78 -29.77 7.55
CA TYR A 336 20.34 -29.34 8.83
C TYR A 336 19.56 -29.99 9.99
N PRO A 337 20.02 -31.12 10.55
CA PRO A 337 19.37 -31.77 11.68
C PRO A 337 19.77 -31.14 13.02
N PHE A 338 18.83 -31.06 13.95
CA PHE A 338 19.03 -30.52 15.30
C PHE A 338 18.43 -31.45 16.36
N GLU A 339 19.05 -31.51 17.54
CA GLU A 339 18.53 -32.29 18.67
C GLU A 339 17.43 -31.54 19.44
N THR A 340 17.48 -30.20 19.42
CA THR A 340 16.53 -29.35 20.14
C THR A 340 15.86 -28.35 19.21
N GLU A 341 14.61 -28.01 19.53
CA GLU A 341 13.83 -27.03 18.77
C GLU A 341 14.42 -25.61 18.89
N GLU A 342 14.99 -25.28 20.04
CA GLU A 342 15.63 -23.99 20.30
C GLU A 342 16.83 -23.78 19.36
N GLU A 343 17.65 -24.83 19.17
CA GLU A 343 18.78 -24.78 18.23
C GLU A 343 18.33 -24.66 16.78
N LEU A 344 17.27 -25.38 16.41
CA LEU A 344 16.64 -25.30 15.09
C LEU A 344 16.20 -23.85 14.78
N LEU A 345 15.41 -23.26 15.68
CA LEU A 345 14.89 -21.89 15.53
C LEU A 345 16.02 -20.85 15.47
N LEU A 346 17.01 -20.95 16.35
CA LEU A 346 18.14 -20.02 16.37
C LEU A 346 19.04 -20.16 15.14
N SER A 347 19.20 -21.37 14.61
CA SER A 347 19.93 -21.61 13.37
C SER A 347 19.20 -21.01 12.16
N PHE A 348 17.88 -21.18 12.07
CA PHE A 348 17.06 -20.54 11.02
C PHE A 348 17.14 -19.01 11.09
N ARG A 349 17.07 -18.42 12.30
CA ARG A 349 17.28 -16.97 12.49
C ARG A 349 18.66 -16.54 12.01
N GLN A 350 19.72 -17.29 12.33
CA GLN A 350 21.07 -16.97 11.89
C GLN A 350 21.20 -17.04 10.36
N PHE A 351 20.58 -18.04 9.72
CA PHE A 351 20.50 -18.12 8.27
C PHE A 351 19.84 -16.87 7.67
N LEU A 352 18.70 -16.43 8.20
CA LEU A 352 18.02 -15.22 7.74
C LEU A 352 18.92 -13.98 7.81
N GLN A 353 19.70 -13.84 8.87
CA GLN A 353 20.62 -12.72 9.05
C GLN A 353 21.83 -12.78 8.11
N ASP A 354 22.43 -13.97 7.94
CA ASP A 354 23.63 -14.14 7.10
C ASP A 354 23.30 -14.02 5.59
N VAL A 355 22.15 -14.53 5.14
CA VAL A 355 21.75 -14.45 3.72
C VAL A 355 21.09 -13.12 3.36
N ASP A 356 20.60 -12.38 4.35
CA ASP A 356 20.02 -11.04 4.21
C ASP A 356 19.00 -10.88 3.05
N PRO A 357 17.84 -11.55 3.08
CA PRO A 357 16.84 -11.44 2.02
C PRO A 357 16.10 -10.10 2.03
N ASP A 358 15.79 -9.57 0.85
CA ASP A 358 15.01 -8.34 0.70
C ASP A 358 13.50 -8.59 0.78
N VAL A 359 13.08 -9.77 0.31
CA VAL A 359 11.68 -10.20 0.29
C VAL A 359 11.56 -11.55 0.98
N ILE A 360 10.64 -11.63 1.94
CA ILE A 360 10.23 -12.89 2.57
C ILE A 360 8.87 -13.27 2.01
N THR A 361 8.77 -14.45 1.43
CA THR A 361 7.55 -14.98 0.82
C THR A 361 7.27 -16.40 1.31
N GLY A 362 6.15 -16.95 0.87
CA GLY A 362 5.57 -18.21 1.30
C GLY A 362 4.07 -18.17 1.07
N TYR A 363 3.33 -19.12 1.64
CA TYR A 363 1.88 -19.20 1.49
C TYR A 363 1.19 -19.20 2.86
N ASN A 364 0.47 -18.11 3.18
CA ASN A 364 -0.16 -17.89 4.49
C ASN A 364 0.82 -17.57 5.64
N ILE A 365 2.03 -17.11 5.31
CA ILE A 365 3.08 -16.78 6.29
C ILE A 365 2.66 -15.70 7.30
N ASN A 366 1.78 -14.77 6.90
CA ASN A 366 1.39 -13.66 7.77
C ASN A 366 0.35 -14.07 8.82
N ASN A 367 -0.48 -15.08 8.54
CA ASN A 367 -1.54 -15.53 9.45
C ASN A 367 -1.19 -16.84 10.18
N PHE A 368 -0.18 -17.57 9.72
CA PHE A 368 0.25 -18.82 10.34
C PHE A 368 1.75 -18.83 10.69
N ASP A 369 2.64 -18.95 9.71
CA ASP A 369 4.05 -19.29 9.96
C ASP A 369 4.78 -18.29 10.86
N LEU A 370 4.75 -17.00 10.50
CA LEU A 370 5.44 -15.96 11.27
C LEU A 370 4.83 -15.79 12.67
N PRO A 371 3.49 -15.62 12.85
CA PRO A 371 2.89 -15.57 14.18
C PRO A 371 3.24 -16.80 15.03
N TYR A 372 3.19 -17.99 14.44
CA TYR A 372 3.46 -19.25 15.13
C TYR A 372 4.90 -19.31 15.63
N LEU A 373 5.88 -18.96 14.79
CA LEU A 373 7.30 -18.92 15.15
C LEU A 373 7.58 -17.91 16.28
N LEU A 374 6.96 -16.73 16.24
CA LEU A 374 7.12 -15.71 17.28
C LEU A 374 6.55 -16.18 18.62
N ASP A 375 5.34 -16.73 18.63
CA ASP A 375 4.67 -17.24 19.83
C ASP A 375 5.40 -18.48 20.39
N ARG A 376 5.93 -19.32 19.52
CA ARG A 376 6.72 -20.48 19.92
C ARG A 376 8.03 -20.06 20.57
N ALA A 377 8.71 -19.06 20.02
CA ALA A 377 9.93 -18.51 20.62
C ALA A 377 9.68 -17.87 21.99
N GLU A 378 8.51 -17.24 22.19
CA GLU A 378 8.07 -16.76 23.51
C GLU A 378 7.85 -17.91 24.49
N THR A 379 7.11 -18.94 24.08
CA THR A 379 6.85 -20.16 24.87
C THR A 379 8.16 -20.83 25.31
N LYS A 380 9.16 -20.85 24.43
CA LYS A 380 10.48 -21.43 24.69
C LYS A 380 11.43 -20.53 25.47
N GLY A 381 11.06 -19.28 25.76
CA GLY A 381 11.93 -18.34 26.47
C GLY A 381 13.13 -17.86 25.64
N ILE A 382 13.08 -17.99 24.31
CA ILE A 382 14.15 -17.57 23.37
C ILE A 382 13.74 -16.37 22.50
N SER A 383 12.62 -15.71 22.80
CA SER A 383 12.09 -14.57 22.04
C SER A 383 13.13 -13.46 21.80
N TYR A 384 13.96 -13.13 22.80
CA TYR A 384 15.00 -12.10 22.63
C TYR A 384 16.06 -12.47 21.57
N GLN A 385 16.38 -13.77 21.45
CA GLN A 385 17.38 -14.28 20.52
C GLN A 385 16.78 -14.58 19.14
N PHE A 386 15.53 -15.06 19.08
CA PHE A 386 14.88 -15.48 17.83
C PHE A 386 14.19 -14.33 17.11
N CYS A 387 13.47 -13.46 17.81
CA CYS A 387 12.61 -12.47 17.16
C CYS A 387 13.38 -11.30 16.49
N LYS A 388 14.70 -11.38 16.35
CA LYS A 388 15.55 -10.39 15.67
C LYS A 388 15.65 -10.70 14.17
N LEU A 389 14.51 -10.65 13.48
CA LEU A 389 14.36 -11.08 12.08
C LEU A 389 14.65 -9.95 11.06
N GLY A 390 14.59 -8.69 11.51
CA GLY A 390 14.82 -7.52 10.67
C GLY A 390 16.27 -7.28 10.29
N ARG A 391 16.51 -6.19 9.57
CA ARG A 391 17.86 -5.62 9.33
C ARG A 391 18.35 -4.77 10.50
N LEU A 392 17.48 -4.49 11.46
CA LEU A 392 17.83 -3.87 12.73
C LEU A 392 17.95 -4.94 13.81
N ASN A 393 18.70 -4.63 14.87
CA ASN A 393 18.83 -5.52 16.03
C ASN A 393 17.61 -5.47 16.99
N ASP A 394 16.47 -4.97 16.50
CA ASP A 394 15.22 -4.83 17.23
C ASP A 394 14.38 -6.12 17.16
N LEU A 395 13.48 -6.27 18.14
CA LEU A 395 12.57 -7.42 18.19
C LEU A 395 11.38 -7.19 17.25
N CYS A 396 11.25 -8.06 16.25
CA CYS A 396 10.04 -8.24 15.47
C CYS A 396 8.88 -8.67 16.39
N ARG A 397 7.72 -8.06 16.19
CA ARG A 397 6.51 -8.32 16.98
C ARG A 397 5.30 -8.40 16.06
N LYS A 398 4.34 -9.25 16.44
CA LYS A 398 3.01 -9.24 15.85
C LYS A 398 2.16 -8.11 16.47
N ARG A 399 1.41 -7.42 15.62
CA ARG A 399 0.36 -6.46 16.01
C ARG A 399 -0.98 -7.04 15.57
N ILE A 400 -1.92 -7.12 16.51
CA ILE A 400 -3.29 -7.57 16.24
C ILE A 400 -4.15 -6.32 16.09
N ASN A 401 -4.73 -6.13 14.91
CA ASN A 401 -5.67 -5.05 14.65
C ASN A 401 -7.07 -5.63 14.52
N ASN A 402 -8.02 -5.09 15.31
CA ASN A 402 -9.42 -5.47 15.27
C ASN A 402 -10.22 -4.40 14.53
N PHE A 403 -10.75 -4.74 13.36
CA PHE A 403 -11.55 -3.81 12.56
C PHE A 403 -12.85 -4.49 12.11
N GLY A 404 -14.00 -3.94 12.51
CA GLY A 404 -15.31 -4.46 12.10
C GLY A 404 -15.57 -5.93 12.45
N GLY A 405 -15.03 -6.41 13.57
CA GLY A 405 -15.17 -7.81 14.03
C GLY A 405 -14.25 -8.82 13.33
N ARG A 406 -13.34 -8.38 12.45
CA ARG A 406 -12.28 -9.21 11.88
C ARG A 406 -10.95 -8.87 12.53
N GLU A 407 -10.25 -9.90 13.00
CA GLU A 407 -8.87 -9.78 13.46
C GLU A 407 -7.94 -9.83 12.26
N SER A 408 -6.95 -8.95 12.22
CA SER A 408 -5.87 -8.98 11.24
C SER A 408 -4.54 -8.92 11.96
N ILE A 409 -3.62 -9.79 11.57
CA ILE A 409 -2.28 -9.85 12.12
C ILE A 409 -1.33 -9.11 11.19
N GLU A 410 -0.56 -8.20 11.76
CA GLU A 410 0.46 -7.45 11.04
C GLU A 410 1.82 -7.68 11.70
N ILE A 411 2.79 -8.13 10.91
CA ILE A 411 4.15 -8.37 11.35
C ILE A 411 5.06 -7.49 10.51
N ASN A 412 5.81 -6.63 11.18
CA ASN A 412 6.83 -5.80 10.54
C ASN A 412 8.21 -6.42 10.73
N ILE A 413 8.94 -6.63 9.64
CA ILE A 413 10.32 -7.10 9.65
C ILE A 413 11.16 -5.99 9.02
N ASP A 414 11.69 -5.10 9.86
CA ASP A 414 12.27 -3.83 9.41
C ASP A 414 13.31 -4.04 8.29
N GLY A 415 13.10 -3.35 7.17
CA GLY A 415 13.96 -3.39 5.99
C GLY A 415 13.78 -4.58 5.06
N ARG A 416 12.75 -5.42 5.28
CA ARG A 416 12.36 -6.55 4.44
C ARG A 416 10.88 -6.44 4.05
N ILE A 417 10.53 -6.88 2.85
CA ILE A 417 9.14 -6.93 2.38
C ILE A 417 8.54 -8.29 2.72
N ASN A 418 7.41 -8.30 3.46
CA ASN A 418 6.64 -9.52 3.70
C ASN A 418 5.61 -9.72 2.58
N PHE A 419 5.93 -10.61 1.64
CA PHE A 419 5.16 -10.87 0.42
C PHE A 419 4.43 -12.21 0.51
N ASP A 420 3.27 -12.25 1.16
CA ASP A 420 2.47 -13.47 1.32
C ASP A 420 1.66 -13.77 0.04
N MET A 421 1.95 -14.90 -0.61
CA MET A 421 1.31 -15.28 -1.88
C MET A 421 -0.19 -15.58 -1.73
N LEU A 422 -0.66 -16.03 -0.57
CA LEU A 422 -2.09 -16.23 -0.35
C LEU A 422 -2.83 -14.88 -0.44
N THR A 423 -2.28 -13.86 0.22
CA THR A 423 -2.87 -12.50 0.22
C THR A 423 -2.89 -11.92 -1.19
N VAL A 424 -1.81 -12.12 -1.96
CA VAL A 424 -1.69 -11.63 -3.34
C VAL A 424 -2.71 -12.30 -4.24
N ILE A 425 -2.84 -13.62 -4.17
CA ILE A 425 -3.78 -14.37 -5.01
C ILE A 425 -5.23 -14.04 -4.66
N GLN A 426 -5.57 -13.91 -3.37
CA GLN A 426 -6.91 -13.48 -2.95
C GLN A 426 -7.28 -12.07 -3.43
N LYS A 427 -6.29 -11.19 -3.61
CA LYS A 427 -6.53 -9.82 -4.10
C LYS A 427 -6.67 -9.77 -5.63
N GLU A 428 -5.88 -10.54 -6.34
CA GLU A 428 -5.73 -10.42 -7.79
C GLU A 428 -6.55 -11.45 -8.58
N GLN A 429 -6.92 -12.58 -7.96
CA GLN A 429 -7.59 -13.71 -8.62
C GLN A 429 -8.92 -14.04 -7.96
N LYS A 430 -9.89 -14.48 -8.78
CA LYS A 430 -11.18 -15.01 -8.30
C LYS A 430 -11.22 -16.51 -8.54
N LEU A 431 -10.91 -17.29 -7.51
CA LEU A 431 -10.83 -18.75 -7.58
C LEU A 431 -11.90 -19.40 -6.70
N SER A 432 -12.27 -20.64 -7.03
CA SER A 432 -13.17 -21.46 -6.21
C SER A 432 -12.51 -21.94 -4.91
N SER A 433 -11.19 -22.11 -4.91
CA SER A 433 -10.38 -22.48 -3.75
C SER A 433 -9.04 -21.75 -3.77
N TYR A 434 -8.61 -21.28 -2.60
CA TYR A 434 -7.33 -20.60 -2.38
C TYR A 434 -6.34 -21.46 -1.60
N SER A 435 -6.50 -22.79 -1.60
CA SER A 435 -5.47 -23.67 -1.04
C SER A 435 -4.24 -23.68 -1.96
N LEU A 436 -3.04 -23.84 -1.38
CA LEU A 436 -1.80 -23.91 -2.16
C LEU A 436 -1.88 -25.01 -3.24
N ASN A 437 -2.53 -26.13 -2.94
CA ASN A 437 -2.72 -27.22 -3.90
C ASN A 437 -3.60 -26.80 -5.10
N ALA A 438 -4.76 -26.19 -4.85
CA ALA A 438 -5.67 -25.77 -5.92
C ALA A 438 -5.03 -24.69 -6.81
N VAL A 439 -4.37 -23.72 -6.19
CA VAL A 439 -3.69 -22.63 -6.89
C VAL A 439 -2.49 -23.15 -7.70
N SER A 440 -1.70 -24.06 -7.15
CA SER A 440 -0.58 -24.66 -7.88
C SER A 440 -1.05 -25.50 -9.06
N ALA A 441 -2.16 -26.23 -8.90
CA ALA A 441 -2.75 -26.99 -10.00
C ALA A 441 -3.24 -26.06 -11.13
N GLU A 442 -3.92 -24.97 -10.77
CA GLU A 442 -4.45 -23.98 -11.73
C GLU A 442 -3.34 -23.28 -12.53
N PHE A 443 -2.30 -22.76 -11.85
CA PHE A 443 -1.32 -21.90 -12.51
C PHE A 443 -0.03 -22.61 -12.96
N LEU A 444 0.35 -23.69 -12.28
CA LEU A 444 1.59 -24.43 -12.55
C LEU A 444 1.33 -25.79 -13.22
N GLY A 445 0.12 -26.33 -13.13
CA GLY A 445 -0.14 -27.73 -13.48
C GLY A 445 0.55 -28.73 -12.54
N GLU A 446 0.94 -28.27 -11.34
CA GLU A 446 1.64 -29.06 -10.32
C GLU A 446 0.74 -29.24 -9.10
N GLN A 447 0.87 -30.36 -8.40
CA GLN A 447 0.16 -30.63 -7.15
C GLN A 447 1.13 -30.69 -5.96
N LYS A 448 0.61 -30.51 -4.75
CA LYS A 448 1.36 -30.79 -3.52
C LYS A 448 1.58 -32.30 -3.38
N GLU A 449 2.61 -32.67 -2.64
CA GLU A 449 2.77 -34.04 -2.14
C GLU A 449 1.60 -34.37 -1.18
N ASP A 450 1.06 -35.58 -1.27
CA ASP A 450 -0.10 -35.99 -0.45
C ASP A 450 0.33 -36.40 0.96
N VAL A 451 0.38 -35.40 1.86
CA VAL A 451 0.59 -35.60 3.29
C VAL A 451 -0.56 -34.93 4.05
N HIS A 452 -1.55 -35.74 4.45
CA HIS A 452 -2.61 -35.28 5.33
C HIS A 452 -2.05 -34.94 6.73
N HIS A 453 -2.57 -33.87 7.36
CA HIS A 453 -2.06 -33.37 8.64
C HIS A 453 -2.04 -34.41 9.77
N SER A 454 -2.95 -35.39 9.73
CA SER A 454 -3.01 -36.49 10.71
C SER A 454 -1.83 -37.46 10.60
N MET A 455 -1.13 -37.50 9.46
CA MET A 455 0.02 -38.38 9.24
C MET A 455 1.34 -37.76 9.71
N ILE A 456 1.40 -36.43 9.89
CA ILE A 456 2.63 -35.70 10.26
C ILE A 456 3.26 -36.29 11.53
N GLY A 457 2.46 -36.54 12.56
CA GLY A 457 2.96 -37.09 13.83
C GLY A 457 3.56 -38.49 13.69
N GLY A 458 2.91 -39.37 12.91
CA GLY A 458 3.44 -40.71 12.63
C GLY A 458 4.76 -40.63 11.86
N LEU A 459 4.80 -39.84 10.79
CA LEU A 459 6.01 -39.65 9.98
C LEU A 459 7.17 -39.06 10.77
N PHE A 460 6.89 -38.14 11.70
CA PHE A 460 7.91 -37.51 12.53
C PHE A 460 8.56 -38.49 13.53
N LEU A 461 7.74 -39.31 14.21
CA LEU A 461 8.17 -40.19 15.30
C LEU A 461 8.84 -41.48 14.82
N GLU A 462 8.50 -41.97 13.62
CA GLU A 462 8.88 -43.32 13.18
C GLU A 462 10.39 -43.48 12.90
N SER A 463 10.93 -42.78 11.90
CA SER A 463 12.34 -42.96 11.51
C SER A 463 12.94 -41.73 10.82
N ALA A 464 14.25 -41.77 10.56
CA ALA A 464 14.94 -40.74 9.77
C ALA A 464 14.46 -40.71 8.30
N ASP A 465 13.94 -41.83 7.78
CA ASP A 465 13.43 -41.91 6.41
C ASP A 465 12.02 -41.34 6.28
N THR A 466 11.16 -41.56 7.27
CA THR A 466 9.82 -40.95 7.30
C THR A 466 9.91 -39.45 7.54
N ARG A 467 10.86 -38.98 8.36
CA ARG A 467 11.19 -37.54 8.47
C ARG A 467 11.73 -36.97 7.16
N ARG A 468 12.48 -37.75 6.38
CA ARG A 468 12.91 -37.36 5.02
C ARG A 468 11.70 -37.20 4.08
N ARG A 469 10.71 -38.09 4.14
CA ARG A 469 9.46 -37.93 3.36
C ARG A 469 8.74 -36.63 3.74
N LEU A 470 8.60 -36.35 5.03
CA LEU A 470 8.02 -35.08 5.50
C LEU A 470 8.84 -33.87 5.05
N ALA A 471 10.16 -33.97 5.07
CA ALA A 471 11.07 -32.93 4.62
C ALA A 471 10.92 -32.62 3.12
N VAL A 472 10.75 -33.63 2.27
CA VAL A 472 10.48 -33.43 0.84
C VAL A 472 9.15 -32.70 0.62
N TYR A 473 8.12 -33.04 1.42
CA TYR A 473 6.84 -32.34 1.40
C TYR A 473 6.99 -30.86 1.79
N CYS A 474 7.65 -30.56 2.91
CA CYS A 474 7.87 -29.18 3.37
C CYS A 474 8.74 -28.37 2.38
N LEU A 475 9.78 -28.98 1.79
CA LEU A 475 10.60 -28.37 0.73
C LEU A 475 9.76 -28.00 -0.51
N LYS A 476 8.82 -28.87 -0.91
CA LYS A 476 7.89 -28.58 -2.01
C LYS A 476 7.00 -27.38 -1.68
N ASP A 477 6.52 -27.29 -0.44
CA ASP A 477 5.66 -26.20 0.04
C ASP A 477 6.38 -24.87 0.15
N ALA A 478 7.68 -24.86 0.47
CA ALA A 478 8.52 -23.66 0.36
C ALA A 478 8.84 -23.30 -1.10
N TYR A 479 8.89 -24.25 -2.03
CA TYR A 479 9.22 -24.02 -3.44
C TYR A 479 8.05 -23.50 -4.29
N LEU A 480 6.84 -24.01 -4.08
CA LEU A 480 5.65 -23.65 -4.86
C LEU A 480 5.31 -22.14 -4.82
N PRO A 481 5.38 -21.42 -3.68
CA PRO A 481 5.12 -19.99 -3.62
C PRO A 481 6.12 -19.17 -4.45
N MET A 482 7.40 -19.55 -4.46
CA MET A 482 8.42 -18.94 -5.34
C MET A 482 8.03 -19.12 -6.81
N ARG A 483 7.63 -20.34 -7.19
CA ARG A 483 7.20 -20.65 -8.56
C ARG A 483 5.95 -19.89 -8.98
N LEU A 484 4.97 -19.75 -8.09
CA LEU A 484 3.77 -18.95 -8.31
C LEU A 484 4.12 -17.47 -8.49
N MET A 485 4.99 -16.93 -7.62
CA MET A 485 5.45 -15.54 -7.70
C MET A 485 6.11 -15.24 -9.06
N GLU A 486 6.94 -16.16 -9.57
CA GLU A 486 7.60 -16.02 -10.87
C GLU A 486 6.62 -16.18 -12.03
N LYS A 487 5.76 -17.22 -12.00
CA LYS A 487 4.77 -17.49 -13.05
C LYS A 487 3.78 -16.33 -13.23
N LEU A 488 3.39 -15.68 -12.14
CA LEU A 488 2.46 -14.56 -12.12
C LEU A 488 3.15 -13.20 -12.24
N LEU A 489 4.48 -13.18 -12.40
CA LEU A 489 5.30 -11.97 -12.55
C LEU A 489 5.07 -10.96 -11.41
N CYS A 490 4.84 -11.45 -10.19
CA CYS A 490 4.38 -10.63 -9.06
C CYS A 490 5.34 -9.48 -8.73
N MET A 491 6.66 -9.74 -8.70
CA MET A 491 7.65 -8.69 -8.40
C MET A 491 7.64 -7.58 -9.45
N TYR A 492 7.57 -7.90 -10.73
CA TYR A 492 7.46 -6.91 -11.80
C TYR A 492 6.18 -6.07 -11.67
N ASN A 493 5.04 -6.73 -11.47
CA ASN A 493 3.74 -6.06 -11.38
C ASN A 493 3.66 -5.12 -10.16
N TYR A 494 4.16 -5.54 -9.00
CA TYR A 494 4.10 -4.74 -7.77
C TYR A 494 5.13 -3.61 -7.74
N VAL A 495 6.34 -3.83 -8.27
CA VAL A 495 7.33 -2.76 -8.42
C VAL A 495 6.82 -1.69 -9.38
N GLU A 496 6.28 -2.07 -10.54
CA GLU A 496 5.73 -1.11 -11.49
C GLU A 496 4.49 -0.40 -10.97
N MET A 497 3.62 -1.09 -10.23
CA MET A 497 2.51 -0.46 -9.53
C MET A 497 3.02 0.61 -8.54
N ALA A 498 4.01 0.28 -7.71
CA ALA A 498 4.59 1.20 -6.73
C ALA A 498 5.25 2.42 -7.41
N ARG A 499 5.91 2.21 -8.56
CA ARG A 499 6.50 3.26 -9.40
C ARG A 499 5.44 4.21 -9.97
N VAL A 500 4.35 3.66 -10.52
CA VAL A 500 3.26 4.42 -11.13
C VAL A 500 2.44 5.20 -10.09
N THR A 501 2.22 4.63 -8.90
CA THR A 501 1.40 5.25 -7.86
C THR A 501 2.22 6.12 -6.91
N GLY A 502 3.54 5.97 -6.90
CA GLY A 502 4.43 6.71 -6.01
C GLY A 502 4.29 6.32 -4.54
N THR A 503 3.96 5.06 -4.26
CA THR A 503 3.74 4.54 -2.90
C THR A 503 4.78 3.46 -2.55
N PRO A 504 5.14 3.24 -1.27
CA PRO A 504 5.95 2.09 -0.86
C PRO A 504 5.35 0.75 -1.31
N ILE A 505 6.18 -0.26 -1.62
CA ILE A 505 5.72 -1.59 -2.05
C ILE A 505 4.87 -2.25 -0.94
N ASN A 506 5.30 -2.15 0.31
CA ASN A 506 4.56 -2.65 1.48
C ASN A 506 3.13 -2.08 1.60
N PHE A 507 2.87 -0.87 1.08
CA PHE A 507 1.51 -0.31 1.10
C PHE A 507 0.57 -1.02 0.12
N LEU A 508 1.10 -1.56 -0.99
CA LEU A 508 0.29 -2.33 -1.95
C LEU A 508 -0.21 -3.65 -1.35
N LEU A 509 0.59 -4.24 -0.46
CA LEU A 509 0.29 -5.49 0.24
C LEU A 509 -0.62 -5.27 1.45
N ASN A 510 -0.44 -4.19 2.19
CA ASN A 510 -1.12 -3.99 3.47
C ASN A 510 -2.27 -2.98 3.43
N ARG A 511 -2.43 -2.20 2.35
CA ARG A 511 -3.47 -1.17 2.23
C ARG A 511 -4.36 -1.37 0.99
N GLY A 512 -5.51 -0.70 0.99
CA GLY A 512 -6.47 -0.71 -0.12
C GLY A 512 -6.09 0.22 -1.28
N GLN A 513 -6.90 0.23 -2.33
CA GLN A 513 -6.65 1.01 -3.57
C GLN A 513 -6.60 2.52 -3.34
N MET A 514 -7.29 3.05 -2.31
CA MET A 514 -7.41 4.49 -2.08
C MET A 514 -6.07 5.21 -1.85
N ILE A 515 -5.10 4.56 -1.20
CA ILE A 515 -3.79 5.19 -0.92
C ILE A 515 -3.00 5.49 -2.21
N LYS A 516 -3.23 4.70 -3.26
CA LYS A 516 -2.59 4.84 -4.57
C LYS A 516 -3.04 6.13 -5.24
N VAL A 517 -4.36 6.30 -5.34
CA VAL A 517 -4.97 7.50 -5.94
C VAL A 517 -4.68 8.73 -5.08
N GLN A 518 -4.72 8.61 -3.74
CA GLN A 518 -4.36 9.70 -2.84
C GLN A 518 -2.93 10.19 -3.07
N SER A 519 -1.95 9.28 -3.24
CA SER A 519 -0.57 9.68 -3.51
C SER A 519 -0.44 10.42 -4.85
N GLN A 520 -1.08 9.92 -5.91
CA GLN A 520 -1.09 10.57 -7.23
C GLN A 520 -1.74 11.96 -7.17
N LEU A 521 -2.86 12.07 -6.47
CA LEU A 521 -3.58 13.33 -6.28
C LEU A 521 -2.77 14.35 -5.49
N LEU A 522 -2.09 13.95 -4.42
CA LEU A 522 -1.22 14.83 -3.63
C LEU A 522 -0.01 15.32 -4.43
N ARG A 523 0.60 14.46 -5.25
CA ARG A 523 1.70 14.86 -6.15
C ARG A 523 1.23 15.92 -7.14
N LYS A 524 0.10 15.69 -7.82
CA LYS A 524 -0.46 16.66 -8.76
C LYS A 524 -0.91 17.94 -8.07
N ALA A 525 -1.51 17.84 -6.87
CA ALA A 525 -1.93 19.00 -6.09
C ALA A 525 -0.73 19.90 -5.76
N ARG A 526 0.39 19.32 -5.33
CA ARG A 526 1.63 20.05 -5.06
C ARG A 526 2.19 20.76 -6.30
N GLU A 527 2.17 20.11 -7.46
CA GLU A 527 2.62 20.70 -8.73
C GLU A 527 1.76 21.90 -9.17
N CYS A 528 0.52 21.98 -8.69
CA CYS A 528 -0.44 23.01 -9.05
C CYS A 528 -0.81 23.94 -7.86
N ASP A 529 -0.01 23.96 -6.79
CA ASP A 529 -0.23 24.77 -5.58
C ASP A 529 -1.60 24.56 -4.89
N PHE A 530 -2.17 23.37 -5.02
CA PHE A 530 -3.35 22.93 -4.29
C PHE A 530 -2.99 22.24 -2.98
N VAL A 531 -3.86 22.40 -1.99
CA VAL A 531 -3.82 21.65 -0.72
C VAL A 531 -5.07 20.80 -0.56
N MET A 532 -4.90 19.54 -0.16
CA MET A 532 -5.99 18.59 0.01
C MET A 532 -6.58 18.69 1.43
N PRO A 533 -7.89 18.97 1.60
CA PRO A 533 -8.49 19.02 2.93
C PRO A 533 -8.53 17.62 3.56
N THR A 534 -8.43 17.59 4.88
CA THR A 534 -8.62 16.37 5.65
C THR A 534 -10.08 16.27 6.08
N MET A 535 -10.84 15.42 5.38
CA MET A 535 -12.26 15.20 5.67
C MET A 535 -12.44 14.16 6.77
N LYS A 536 -13.50 14.31 7.58
CA LYS A 536 -13.96 13.24 8.47
C LYS A 536 -14.65 12.17 7.64
N SER A 537 -14.26 10.92 7.82
CA SER A 537 -14.92 9.79 7.19
C SER A 537 -16.23 9.53 7.92
N GLU A 538 -17.33 10.10 7.43
CA GLU A 538 -18.67 9.75 7.88
C GLU A 538 -19.23 8.70 6.93
N ALA A 539 -19.61 7.54 7.48
CA ALA A 539 -20.31 6.52 6.71
C ALA A 539 -21.69 7.05 6.33
N SER A 540 -21.80 7.64 5.15
CA SER A 540 -23.11 7.97 4.58
C SER A 540 -23.73 6.70 3.98
N ASN A 541 -25.02 6.50 4.26
CA ASN A 541 -25.87 5.49 3.60
C ASN A 541 -26.39 5.96 2.24
N ASP A 542 -26.05 7.17 1.81
CA ASP A 542 -26.48 7.74 0.54
C ASP A 542 -25.83 6.97 -0.60
N LYS A 543 -26.65 6.13 -1.25
CA LYS A 543 -26.29 5.47 -2.50
C LYS A 543 -26.64 6.42 -3.65
N PHE A 544 -25.74 6.55 -4.62
CA PHE A 544 -26.03 7.24 -5.87
C PHE A 544 -26.39 6.23 -6.97
N GLU A 545 -27.11 6.69 -7.98
CA GLU A 545 -27.51 5.88 -9.12
C GLU A 545 -26.27 5.45 -9.95
N GLY A 546 -26.11 4.13 -10.12
CA GLY A 546 -24.98 3.52 -10.80
C GLY A 546 -25.09 3.51 -12.32
N ALA A 547 -24.45 2.54 -12.95
CA ALA A 547 -24.55 2.29 -14.39
C ALA A 547 -25.94 1.75 -14.78
N THR A 548 -26.27 1.86 -16.07
CA THR A 548 -27.47 1.24 -16.66
C THR A 548 -27.08 -0.02 -17.44
N VAL A 549 -27.93 -1.03 -17.33
CA VAL A 549 -27.95 -2.21 -18.20
C VAL A 549 -29.20 -2.11 -19.06
N LEU A 550 -29.05 -2.18 -20.38
CA LEU A 550 -30.18 -2.17 -21.31
C LEU A 550 -30.94 -3.50 -21.21
N ASP A 551 -32.27 -3.44 -21.34
CA ASP A 551 -33.10 -4.64 -21.34
C ASP A 551 -32.68 -5.60 -22.46
N PRO A 552 -32.29 -6.84 -22.12
CA PRO A 552 -31.82 -7.79 -23.13
C PRO A 552 -33.01 -8.29 -23.96
N LEU A 553 -32.82 -8.31 -25.27
CA LEU A 553 -33.67 -9.10 -26.17
C LEU A 553 -33.18 -10.54 -26.08
N THR A 554 -33.85 -11.35 -25.27
CA THR A 554 -33.42 -12.72 -24.98
C THR A 554 -33.72 -13.63 -26.17
N GLY A 555 -32.73 -14.43 -26.55
CA GLY A 555 -32.88 -15.37 -27.65
C GLY A 555 -31.55 -16.00 -28.07
N TYR A 556 -31.66 -16.97 -28.97
CA TYR A 556 -30.52 -17.53 -29.68
C TYR A 556 -30.36 -16.77 -31.01
N TYR A 557 -29.17 -16.18 -31.22
CA TYR A 557 -28.86 -15.40 -32.40
C TYR A 557 -27.86 -16.17 -33.28
N PRO A 558 -28.31 -16.79 -34.39
CA PRO A 558 -27.40 -17.47 -35.31
C PRO A 558 -26.63 -16.48 -36.20
N GLN A 559 -27.08 -15.23 -36.29
CA GLN A 559 -26.39 -14.18 -37.03
C GLN A 559 -25.25 -13.55 -36.19
N PRO A 560 -24.17 -13.07 -36.83
CA PRO A 560 -23.14 -12.23 -36.21
C PRO A 560 -23.70 -11.04 -35.39
N ILE A 561 -23.17 -10.84 -34.18
CA ILE A 561 -23.53 -9.72 -33.30
C ILE A 561 -22.28 -8.87 -33.04
N ALA A 562 -22.27 -7.63 -33.51
CA ALA A 562 -21.13 -6.76 -33.27
C ALA A 562 -21.16 -6.17 -31.86
N THR A 563 -20.06 -6.27 -31.12
CA THR A 563 -19.88 -5.62 -29.82
C THR A 563 -19.07 -4.34 -30.00
N LEU A 564 -19.65 -3.20 -29.60
CA LEU A 564 -19.00 -1.91 -29.57
C LEU A 564 -18.84 -1.47 -28.11
N ASP A 565 -17.64 -1.05 -27.71
CA ASP A 565 -17.30 -0.73 -26.30
C ASP A 565 -16.56 0.61 -26.17
N PHE A 566 -16.85 1.37 -25.11
CA PHE A 566 -16.19 2.65 -24.86
C PHE A 566 -14.80 2.47 -24.26
N ALA A 567 -13.77 2.96 -24.95
CA ALA A 567 -12.40 2.88 -24.48
C ALA A 567 -12.18 3.74 -23.22
N SER A 568 -12.12 3.08 -22.05
CA SER A 568 -11.95 3.73 -20.74
C SER A 568 -13.06 4.75 -20.44
N LEU A 569 -14.33 4.30 -20.50
CA LEU A 569 -15.53 5.14 -20.38
C LEU A 569 -15.42 6.21 -19.27
N TYR A 570 -15.33 5.82 -18.00
CA TYR A 570 -15.35 6.78 -16.89
C TYR A 570 -14.17 7.75 -16.88
N PRO A 571 -12.91 7.31 -17.07
CA PRO A 571 -11.80 8.23 -17.31
C PRO A 571 -12.06 9.23 -18.46
N SER A 572 -12.63 8.75 -19.57
CA SER A 572 -12.90 9.60 -20.73
C SER A 572 -13.96 10.66 -20.47
N ILE A 573 -15.03 10.33 -19.73
CA ILE A 573 -16.07 11.27 -19.28
C ILE A 573 -15.47 12.35 -18.37
N MET A 574 -14.67 11.94 -17.38
CA MET A 574 -14.05 12.87 -16.43
C MET A 574 -13.17 13.89 -17.16
N MET A 575 -12.38 13.44 -18.14
CA MET A 575 -11.54 14.32 -18.97
C MET A 575 -12.36 15.23 -19.90
N ALA A 576 -13.30 14.66 -20.67
CA ALA A 576 -14.09 15.38 -21.66
C ALA A 576 -14.92 16.52 -21.05
N HIS A 577 -15.44 16.31 -19.84
CA HIS A 577 -16.30 17.26 -19.13
C HIS A 577 -15.59 17.97 -17.95
N ASN A 578 -14.27 17.82 -17.84
CA ASN A 578 -13.43 18.49 -16.82
C ASN A 578 -13.93 18.28 -15.37
N LEU A 579 -14.36 17.05 -15.05
CA LEU A 579 -14.92 16.71 -13.75
C LEU A 579 -13.82 16.52 -12.71
N CYS A 580 -13.77 17.42 -11.73
CA CYS A 580 -12.77 17.41 -10.67
C CYS A 580 -13.28 18.11 -9.40
N TYR A 581 -12.66 17.80 -8.25
CA TYR A 581 -12.91 18.49 -6.99
C TYR A 581 -12.77 20.01 -7.12
N CYS A 582 -11.71 20.48 -7.78
CA CYS A 582 -11.39 21.92 -7.88
C CYS A 582 -12.14 22.67 -8.98
N THR A 583 -12.95 21.97 -9.78
CA THR A 583 -13.81 22.54 -10.84
C THR A 583 -15.29 22.48 -10.47
N LEU A 584 -15.64 21.77 -9.39
CA LEU A 584 -17.00 21.66 -8.87
C LEU A 584 -17.51 23.00 -8.33
N LEU A 585 -18.67 23.44 -8.81
CA LEU A 585 -19.32 24.69 -8.44
C LEU A 585 -20.45 24.45 -7.43
N LYS A 586 -20.69 25.44 -6.59
CA LYS A 586 -21.94 25.57 -5.83
C LYS A 586 -23.01 26.24 -6.69
N PRO A 587 -24.31 25.95 -6.51
CA PRO A 587 -25.38 26.55 -7.29
C PRO A 587 -25.39 28.08 -7.28
N GLU A 588 -24.96 28.70 -6.19
CA GLU A 588 -24.93 30.16 -6.04
C GLU A 588 -23.87 30.80 -6.95
N GLN A 589 -22.74 30.11 -7.17
CA GLN A 589 -21.61 30.59 -7.97
C GLN A 589 -21.92 30.60 -9.47
N VAL A 590 -22.93 29.83 -9.90
CA VAL A 590 -23.35 29.77 -11.30
C VAL A 590 -23.92 31.10 -11.78
N LYS A 591 -24.50 31.90 -10.87
CA LYS A 591 -25.11 33.20 -11.19
C LYS A 591 -24.11 34.23 -11.69
N ASP A 592 -22.84 34.10 -11.27
CA ASP A 592 -21.76 35.01 -11.60
C ASP A 592 -20.95 34.55 -12.83
N LEU A 593 -21.36 33.46 -13.48
CA LEU A 593 -20.67 32.83 -14.60
C LEU A 593 -21.51 32.86 -15.88
N GLN A 594 -20.85 32.96 -17.04
CA GLN A 594 -21.54 32.82 -18.32
C GLN A 594 -21.87 31.34 -18.59
N PRO A 595 -22.95 31.02 -19.32
CA PRO A 595 -23.29 29.63 -19.68
C PRO A 595 -22.16 28.88 -20.41
N GLU A 596 -21.28 29.59 -21.11
CA GLU A 596 -20.14 29.02 -21.82
C GLU A 596 -19.01 28.59 -20.87
N ASP A 597 -19.00 29.07 -19.62
CA ASP A 597 -17.92 28.89 -18.66
C ASP A 597 -18.06 27.62 -17.82
N TYR A 598 -19.24 27.00 -17.80
CA TYR A 598 -19.53 25.81 -17.02
C TYR A 598 -20.29 24.73 -17.83
N THR A 599 -20.29 23.52 -17.30
CA THR A 599 -21.08 22.39 -17.77
C THR A 599 -22.07 22.00 -16.70
N LYS A 600 -23.36 21.96 -17.04
CA LYS A 600 -24.38 21.31 -16.21
C LYS A 600 -24.46 19.84 -16.60
N THR A 601 -24.25 18.97 -15.63
CA THR A 601 -24.25 17.52 -15.81
C THR A 601 -25.69 16.97 -15.79
N PRO A 602 -25.95 15.76 -16.31
CA PRO A 602 -27.29 15.17 -16.27
C PRO A 602 -27.80 14.91 -14.84
N SER A 603 -26.92 14.77 -13.86
CA SER A 603 -27.28 14.68 -12.43
C SER A 603 -27.63 16.03 -11.79
N GLY A 604 -27.46 17.14 -12.52
CA GLY A 604 -27.76 18.50 -12.06
C GLY A 604 -26.59 19.22 -11.38
N CYS A 605 -25.41 18.61 -11.27
CA CYS A 605 -24.20 19.24 -10.76
C CYS A 605 -23.57 20.19 -11.80
N TYR A 606 -22.81 21.19 -11.35
CA TYR A 606 -22.16 22.19 -12.19
C TYR A 606 -20.63 22.12 -12.06
N PHE A 607 -19.91 22.12 -13.18
CA PHE A 607 -18.45 22.10 -13.23
C PHE A 607 -17.91 23.16 -14.18
N LEU A 608 -16.82 23.84 -13.81
CA LEU A 608 -16.12 24.76 -14.71
C LEU A 608 -15.58 24.03 -15.94
N LYS A 609 -15.61 24.68 -17.09
CA LYS A 609 -14.91 24.20 -18.28
C LYS A 609 -13.40 24.41 -18.17
N SER A 610 -12.65 23.59 -18.91
CA SER A 610 -11.19 23.61 -18.93
C SER A 610 -10.59 24.94 -19.39
N SER A 611 -11.34 25.75 -20.14
CA SER A 611 -10.97 27.11 -20.54
C SER A 611 -10.85 28.10 -19.38
N LYS A 612 -11.54 27.84 -18.26
CA LYS A 612 -11.42 28.65 -17.03
C LYS A 612 -10.44 28.05 -16.05
N ARG A 613 -10.53 26.73 -15.85
CA ARG A 613 -9.67 26.00 -14.93
C ARG A 613 -9.59 24.55 -15.35
N ARG A 614 -8.37 24.04 -15.53
CA ARG A 614 -8.16 22.60 -15.73
C ARG A 614 -8.25 21.87 -14.39
N GLY A 615 -9.04 20.81 -14.34
CA GLY A 615 -9.17 19.96 -13.16
C GLY A 615 -7.96 19.04 -12.97
N LEU A 616 -7.56 18.79 -11.72
CA LEU A 616 -6.44 17.89 -11.40
C LEU A 616 -6.72 16.42 -11.78
N LEU A 617 -7.95 15.93 -11.58
CA LEU A 617 -8.32 14.55 -11.95
C LEU A 617 -8.18 14.31 -13.48
N PRO A 618 -8.71 15.18 -14.36
CA PRO A 618 -8.41 15.14 -15.79
C PRO A 618 -6.91 15.09 -16.11
N MET A 619 -6.08 15.96 -15.51
CA MET A 619 -4.63 15.97 -15.74
C MET A 619 -3.98 14.63 -15.37
N ILE A 620 -4.33 14.06 -14.21
CA ILE A 620 -3.82 12.76 -13.76
C ILE A 620 -4.22 11.66 -14.76
N LEU A 621 -5.48 11.64 -15.20
CA LEU A 621 -5.98 10.66 -16.15
C LEU A 621 -5.30 10.77 -17.52
N GLU A 622 -5.08 11.98 -18.02
CA GLU A 622 -4.34 12.24 -19.25
C GLU A 622 -2.91 11.68 -19.16
N GLU A 623 -2.22 11.95 -18.05
CA GLU A 623 -0.85 11.46 -17.82
C GLU A 623 -0.78 9.94 -17.71
N LEU A 624 -1.71 9.32 -16.98
CA LEU A 624 -1.79 7.87 -16.83
C LEU A 624 -2.06 7.18 -18.17
N LEU A 625 -3.02 7.68 -18.95
CA LEU A 625 -3.38 7.11 -20.25
C LEU A 625 -2.27 7.35 -21.30
N ALA A 626 -1.63 8.52 -21.29
CA ALA A 626 -0.49 8.80 -22.17
C ALA A 626 0.71 7.91 -21.82
N ALA A 627 1.02 7.74 -20.54
CA ALA A 627 2.05 6.82 -20.08
C ALA A 627 1.71 5.37 -20.46
N ARG A 628 0.43 4.97 -20.37
CA ARG A 628 -0.01 3.62 -20.76
C ARG A 628 0.17 3.38 -22.25
N LYS A 629 -0.16 4.38 -23.08
CA LYS A 629 0.07 4.32 -24.53
C LYS A 629 1.55 4.16 -24.86
N ARG A 630 2.43 4.92 -24.19
CA ARG A 630 3.89 4.77 -24.34
C ARG A 630 4.38 3.38 -23.90
N ALA A 631 3.91 2.88 -22.77
CA ALA A 631 4.27 1.54 -22.27
C ALA A 631 3.83 0.43 -23.24
N LYS A 632 2.60 0.49 -23.77
CA LYS A 632 2.12 -0.46 -24.80
C LYS A 632 2.96 -0.41 -26.08
N LYS A 633 3.34 0.79 -26.53
CA LYS A 633 4.19 0.96 -27.71
C LYS A 633 5.58 0.34 -27.48
N ALA A 634 6.23 0.71 -26.38
CA ALA A 634 7.54 0.14 -26.02
C ALA A 634 7.47 -1.39 -25.85
N MET A 635 6.36 -1.92 -25.32
CA MET A 635 6.17 -3.37 -25.15
C MET A 635 6.07 -4.10 -26.50
N ALA A 636 5.47 -3.47 -27.51
CA ALA A 636 5.38 -4.01 -28.86
C ALA A 636 6.74 -3.97 -29.59
N GLU A 637 7.57 -2.96 -29.31
CA GLU A 637 8.90 -2.77 -29.88
C GLU A 637 9.99 -3.59 -29.18
N ALA A 638 9.79 -3.95 -27.91
CA ALA A 638 10.76 -4.77 -27.17
C ALA A 638 10.93 -6.15 -27.81
N GLU A 639 12.16 -6.65 -27.85
CA GLU A 639 12.46 -8.01 -28.32
C GLU A 639 12.59 -8.98 -27.14
N ASP A 640 13.31 -8.53 -26.11
CA ASP A 640 13.60 -9.28 -24.89
C ASP A 640 12.32 -9.61 -24.07
N PRO A 641 12.06 -10.89 -23.74
CA PRO A 641 10.92 -11.32 -22.94
C PRO A 641 10.84 -10.65 -21.55
N LEU A 642 11.99 -10.37 -20.92
CA LEU A 642 12.04 -9.73 -19.62
C LEU A 642 11.52 -8.28 -19.70
N THR A 643 12.04 -7.52 -20.65
CA THR A 643 11.62 -6.14 -20.93
C THR A 643 10.13 -6.08 -21.29
N LYS A 644 9.63 -7.02 -22.09
CA LYS A 644 8.18 -7.15 -22.35
C LYS A 644 7.37 -7.36 -21.08
N SER A 645 7.85 -8.21 -20.17
CA SER A 645 7.17 -8.51 -18.91
C SER A 645 7.10 -7.29 -17.99
N VAL A 646 8.20 -6.54 -17.87
CA VAL A 646 8.25 -5.27 -17.12
C VAL A 646 7.27 -4.26 -17.71
N LEU A 647 7.28 -4.08 -19.04
CA LEU A 647 6.41 -3.12 -19.72
C LEU A 647 4.93 -3.53 -19.67
N ASN A 648 4.64 -4.83 -19.65
CA ASN A 648 3.29 -5.33 -19.43
C ASN A 648 2.82 -5.02 -18.00
N GLY A 649 3.65 -5.28 -16.98
CA GLY A 649 3.34 -4.89 -15.60
C GLY A 649 3.06 -3.39 -15.48
N ARG A 650 3.87 -2.56 -16.15
CA ARG A 650 3.68 -1.11 -16.21
C ARG A 650 2.36 -0.69 -16.85
N GLN A 651 1.99 -1.24 -18.02
CA GLN A 651 0.73 -0.86 -18.67
C GLN A 651 -0.51 -1.32 -17.89
N LEU A 652 -0.44 -2.47 -17.22
CA LEU A 652 -1.49 -2.95 -16.32
C LEU A 652 -1.64 -2.05 -15.10
N ALA A 653 -0.53 -1.67 -14.46
CA ALA A 653 -0.53 -0.73 -13.35
C ALA A 653 -1.20 0.59 -13.72
N LEU A 654 -0.83 1.16 -14.87
CA LEU A 654 -1.42 2.40 -15.38
C LEU A 654 -2.92 2.26 -15.67
N LYS A 655 -3.37 1.11 -16.20
CA LYS A 655 -4.80 0.82 -16.42
C LYS A 655 -5.57 0.79 -15.10
N VAL A 656 -5.05 0.05 -14.12
CA VAL A 656 -5.70 -0.10 -12.80
C VAL A 656 -5.76 1.24 -12.07
N SER A 657 -4.68 2.03 -12.10
CA SER A 657 -4.68 3.38 -11.53
C SER A 657 -5.73 4.28 -12.17
N ALA A 658 -5.80 4.33 -13.51
CA ALA A 658 -6.77 5.16 -14.21
C ALA A 658 -8.22 4.80 -13.85
N ASN A 659 -8.55 3.50 -13.82
CA ASN A 659 -9.88 3.03 -13.44
C ASN A 659 -10.21 3.31 -11.96
N SER A 660 -9.20 3.34 -11.09
CA SER A 660 -9.39 3.59 -9.66
C SER A 660 -9.70 5.05 -9.31
N VAL A 661 -9.37 6.01 -10.20
CA VAL A 661 -9.60 7.44 -9.96
C VAL A 661 -11.09 7.75 -9.76
N TYR A 662 -11.96 7.19 -10.59
CA TYR A 662 -13.42 7.31 -10.42
C TYR A 662 -13.89 6.65 -9.11
N GLY A 663 -13.44 5.42 -8.84
CA GLY A 663 -13.84 4.71 -7.62
C GLY A 663 -13.44 5.46 -6.34
N PHE A 664 -12.33 6.20 -6.37
CA PHE A 664 -11.89 7.05 -5.28
C PHE A 664 -12.87 8.18 -4.95
N THR A 665 -13.49 8.82 -5.96
CA THR A 665 -14.47 9.89 -5.71
C THR A 665 -15.78 9.33 -5.14
N GLY A 666 -16.13 8.08 -5.43
CA GLY A 666 -17.38 7.44 -5.02
C GLY A 666 -17.33 6.69 -3.69
N ALA A 667 -16.14 6.50 -3.11
CA ALA A 667 -15.96 5.75 -1.87
C ALA A 667 -16.38 6.58 -0.65
N THR A 668 -17.62 6.38 -0.16
CA THR A 668 -18.18 7.08 1.02
C THR A 668 -17.37 6.80 2.30
N VAL A 669 -16.92 5.57 2.49
CA VAL A 669 -15.92 5.22 3.50
C VAL A 669 -14.53 5.41 2.91
N GLY A 670 -14.08 6.67 2.85
CA GLY A 670 -12.86 7.04 2.15
C GLY A 670 -12.23 8.34 2.64
N VAL A 671 -11.12 8.73 1.99
CA VAL A 671 -10.31 9.89 2.40
C VAL A 671 -10.87 11.20 1.87
N LEU A 672 -11.50 11.18 0.69
CA LEU A 672 -12.00 12.38 0.01
C LEU A 672 -13.23 12.07 -0.86
N PRO A 673 -14.36 11.61 -0.27
CA PRO A 673 -15.57 11.31 -1.03
C PRO A 673 -16.14 12.58 -1.70
N CYS A 674 -16.61 12.43 -2.95
CA CYS A 674 -17.36 13.44 -3.67
C CYS A 674 -18.37 12.76 -4.61
N LEU A 675 -19.58 12.54 -4.08
CA LEU A 675 -20.67 11.89 -4.81
C LEU A 675 -21.16 12.74 -6.00
N ASP A 676 -20.99 14.07 -5.95
CA ASP A 676 -21.30 14.97 -7.07
C ASP A 676 -20.52 14.56 -8.34
N ILE A 677 -19.24 14.22 -8.22
CA ILE A 677 -18.42 13.76 -9.35
C ILE A 677 -18.90 12.37 -9.80
N SER A 678 -19.04 11.45 -8.87
CA SER A 678 -19.32 10.04 -9.18
C SER A 678 -20.70 9.87 -9.83
N SER A 679 -21.72 10.56 -9.32
CA SER A 679 -23.06 10.58 -9.90
C SER A 679 -23.10 11.27 -11.25
N SER A 680 -22.31 12.34 -11.46
CA SER A 680 -22.20 12.99 -12.78
C SER A 680 -21.59 12.06 -13.82
N VAL A 681 -20.55 11.31 -13.44
CA VAL A 681 -19.89 10.34 -14.33
C VAL A 681 -20.86 9.23 -14.74
N THR A 682 -21.58 8.63 -13.79
CA THR A 682 -22.55 7.58 -14.12
C THR A 682 -23.71 8.11 -14.94
N ALA A 683 -24.20 9.31 -14.64
CA ALA A 683 -25.30 9.94 -15.38
C ALA A 683 -24.91 10.23 -16.84
N PHE A 684 -23.70 10.73 -17.10
CA PHE A 684 -23.18 10.83 -18.47
C PHE A 684 -23.10 9.45 -19.14
N GLY A 685 -22.59 8.43 -18.44
CA GLY A 685 -22.55 7.06 -18.96
C GLY A 685 -23.92 6.55 -19.44
N ARG A 686 -24.97 6.75 -18.63
CA ARG A 686 -26.37 6.41 -19.00
C ARG A 686 -26.82 7.15 -20.26
N THR A 687 -26.58 8.46 -20.34
CA THR A 687 -26.96 9.23 -21.53
C THR A 687 -26.19 8.82 -22.79
N MET A 688 -24.93 8.40 -22.64
CA MET A 688 -24.07 8.01 -23.75
C MET A 688 -24.47 6.66 -24.34
N ILE A 689 -24.81 5.66 -23.51
CA ILE A 689 -25.25 4.36 -23.99
C ILE A 689 -26.61 4.45 -24.68
N ASP A 690 -27.54 5.26 -24.15
CA ASP A 690 -28.85 5.50 -24.78
C ASP A 690 -28.73 6.22 -26.12
N HIS A 691 -27.86 7.25 -26.20
CA HIS A 691 -27.56 7.95 -27.45
C HIS A 691 -26.91 7.02 -28.48
N THR A 692 -25.98 6.17 -28.05
CA THR A 692 -25.33 5.18 -28.92
C THR A 692 -26.34 4.21 -29.49
N LYS A 693 -27.23 3.65 -28.65
CA LYS A 693 -28.31 2.77 -29.10
C LYS A 693 -29.17 3.44 -30.16
N LYS A 694 -29.68 4.62 -29.84
CA LYS A 694 -30.57 5.37 -30.74
C LYS A 694 -29.90 5.65 -32.09
N MET A 695 -28.65 6.11 -32.08
CA MET A 695 -27.92 6.44 -33.29
C MET A 695 -27.67 5.23 -34.20
N VAL A 696 -27.32 4.09 -33.60
CA VAL A 696 -27.10 2.86 -34.35
C VAL A 696 -28.39 2.37 -35.00
N GLU A 697 -29.49 2.33 -34.23
CA GLU A 697 -30.81 1.87 -34.74
C GLU A 697 -31.40 2.82 -35.80
N GLU A 698 -31.21 4.13 -35.64
CA GLU A 698 -31.69 5.13 -36.61
C GLU A 698 -30.85 5.15 -37.89
N LYS A 699 -29.52 5.06 -37.79
CA LYS A 699 -28.63 5.15 -38.97
C LYS A 699 -28.70 3.90 -39.83
N TYR A 700 -28.59 2.74 -39.22
CA TYR A 700 -28.43 1.46 -39.93
C TYR A 700 -29.80 0.81 -40.15
N CYS A 701 -30.65 1.46 -40.94
CA CYS A 701 -32.00 1.00 -41.26
C CYS A 701 -32.25 0.95 -42.77
N ILE A 702 -33.29 0.22 -43.18
CA ILE A 702 -33.68 0.02 -44.58
C ILE A 702 -33.99 1.37 -45.26
N GLU A 703 -34.61 2.30 -44.53
CA GLU A 703 -34.92 3.65 -45.04
C GLU A 703 -33.65 4.45 -45.42
N ASN A 704 -32.54 4.18 -44.74
CA ASN A 704 -31.23 4.77 -45.02
C ASN A 704 -30.38 3.96 -46.02
N GLY A 705 -30.97 2.97 -46.68
CA GLY A 705 -30.34 2.18 -47.76
C GLY A 705 -29.55 0.95 -47.29
N TYR A 706 -29.71 0.51 -46.03
CA TYR A 706 -29.09 -0.72 -45.53
C TYR A 706 -29.98 -1.94 -45.80
N ALA A 707 -29.37 -3.14 -45.83
CA ALA A 707 -30.09 -4.38 -46.14
C ALA A 707 -31.12 -4.77 -45.06
N HIS A 708 -30.87 -4.38 -43.81
CA HIS A 708 -31.70 -4.71 -42.65
C HIS A 708 -31.77 -3.53 -41.69
N ASN A 709 -32.74 -3.59 -40.76
CA ASN A 709 -32.79 -2.70 -39.62
C ASN A 709 -31.89 -3.26 -38.51
N ALA A 710 -30.86 -2.51 -38.17
CA ALA A 710 -30.01 -2.83 -37.03
C ALA A 710 -30.80 -2.70 -35.72
N GLN A 711 -30.48 -3.56 -34.78
CA GLN A 711 -31.11 -3.57 -33.46
C GLN A 711 -30.07 -3.77 -32.38
N VAL A 712 -30.09 -2.95 -31.32
CA VAL A 712 -29.28 -3.19 -30.13
C VAL A 712 -30.00 -4.20 -29.26
N ILE A 713 -29.45 -5.42 -29.20
CA ILE A 713 -30.07 -6.55 -28.51
C ILE A 713 -29.66 -6.64 -27.04
N TYR A 714 -28.55 -6.01 -26.67
CA TYR A 714 -28.07 -5.93 -25.29
C TYR A 714 -27.12 -4.75 -25.14
N GLY A 715 -26.92 -4.30 -23.90
CA GLY A 715 -25.86 -3.37 -23.54
C GLY A 715 -25.64 -3.36 -22.04
N ASP A 716 -24.38 -3.29 -21.64
CA ASP A 716 -23.97 -3.23 -20.24
C ASP A 716 -22.98 -2.08 -20.08
N THR A 717 -23.42 -1.03 -19.39
CA THR A 717 -22.61 0.12 -18.95
C THR A 717 -21.88 0.89 -20.06
N ASP A 718 -20.82 0.31 -20.61
CA ASP A 718 -19.92 0.86 -21.61
C ASP A 718 -20.00 0.17 -22.98
N SER A 719 -20.75 -0.93 -23.09
CA SER A 719 -20.84 -1.72 -24.32
C SER A 719 -22.26 -1.86 -24.86
N VAL A 720 -22.38 -1.93 -26.20
CA VAL A 720 -23.62 -2.25 -26.92
C VAL A 720 -23.40 -3.41 -27.88
N MET A 721 -24.36 -4.33 -27.93
CA MET A 721 -24.36 -5.51 -28.79
C MET A 721 -25.37 -5.32 -29.90
N VAL A 722 -24.87 -5.13 -31.11
CA VAL A 722 -25.64 -4.71 -32.28
C VAL A 722 -25.84 -5.87 -33.24
N LYS A 723 -27.11 -6.19 -33.50
CA LYS A 723 -27.51 -7.08 -34.58
C LYS A 723 -27.72 -6.25 -35.85
N PHE A 724 -26.77 -6.28 -36.78
CA PHE A 724 -26.94 -5.63 -38.10
C PHE A 724 -27.81 -6.43 -39.07
N GLY A 725 -28.08 -7.71 -38.79
CA GLY A 725 -28.93 -8.57 -39.61
C GLY A 725 -28.23 -9.27 -40.79
N VAL A 726 -26.94 -8.97 -41.02
CA VAL A 726 -26.12 -9.61 -42.07
C VAL A 726 -25.69 -11.03 -41.67
N ASP A 727 -25.50 -11.91 -42.65
CA ASP A 727 -25.17 -13.33 -42.42
C ASP A 727 -23.67 -13.62 -42.28
N THR A 728 -22.79 -12.69 -42.68
CA THR A 728 -21.34 -12.93 -42.73
C THR A 728 -20.57 -12.11 -41.71
N VAL A 729 -19.59 -12.74 -41.06
CA VAL A 729 -18.70 -12.10 -40.08
C VAL A 729 -17.95 -10.90 -40.68
N PRO A 730 -17.34 -10.98 -41.90
CA PRO A 730 -16.62 -9.83 -42.46
C PRO A 730 -17.49 -8.59 -42.65
N GLU A 731 -18.74 -8.77 -43.09
CA GLU A 731 -19.65 -7.64 -43.28
C GLU A 731 -20.11 -7.06 -41.93
N ALA A 732 -20.37 -7.90 -40.94
CA ALA A 732 -20.70 -7.45 -39.58
C ALA A 732 -19.53 -6.67 -38.93
N MET A 733 -18.29 -7.11 -39.14
CA MET A 733 -17.10 -6.39 -38.68
C MET A 733 -16.98 -5.02 -39.35
N ARG A 734 -17.20 -4.95 -40.66
CA ARG A 734 -17.16 -3.71 -41.43
C ARG A 734 -18.18 -2.69 -40.91
N LEU A 735 -19.44 -3.13 -40.73
CA LEU A 735 -20.52 -2.30 -40.19
C LEU A 735 -20.26 -1.91 -38.73
N GLY A 736 -19.73 -2.82 -37.92
CA GLY A 736 -19.36 -2.55 -36.53
C GLY A 736 -18.29 -1.47 -36.41
N GLN A 737 -17.25 -1.53 -37.25
CA GLN A 737 -16.19 -0.51 -37.29
C GLN A 737 -16.75 0.84 -37.77
N GLU A 738 -17.57 0.84 -38.83
CA GLU A 738 -18.24 2.04 -39.34
C GLU A 738 -19.13 2.70 -38.28
N ALA A 739 -19.90 1.90 -37.54
CA ALA A 739 -20.76 2.35 -36.46
C ALA A 739 -19.96 2.94 -35.29
N ALA A 740 -18.88 2.27 -34.88
CA ALA A 740 -18.00 2.74 -33.83
C ALA A 740 -17.40 4.12 -34.16
N ASP A 741 -16.89 4.29 -35.39
CA ASP A 741 -16.28 5.54 -35.85
C ASP A 741 -17.32 6.67 -35.98
N LEU A 742 -18.50 6.36 -36.52
CA LEU A 742 -19.60 7.32 -36.64
C LEU A 742 -20.07 7.83 -35.27
N VAL A 743 -20.36 6.91 -34.35
CA VAL A 743 -20.85 7.25 -33.01
C VAL A 743 -19.78 8.04 -32.24
N SER A 744 -18.52 7.62 -32.33
CA SER A 744 -17.39 8.33 -31.72
C SER A 744 -17.29 9.80 -32.13
N ALA A 745 -17.59 10.11 -33.39
CA ALA A 745 -17.53 11.48 -33.92
C ALA A 745 -18.55 12.43 -33.26
N THR A 746 -19.56 11.90 -32.56
CA THR A 746 -20.62 12.70 -31.94
C THR A 746 -20.33 13.07 -30.48
N PHE A 747 -19.30 12.47 -29.89
CA PHE A 747 -18.89 12.75 -28.51
C PHE A 747 -17.72 13.72 -28.42
N THR A 748 -17.64 14.42 -27.28
CA THR A 748 -16.49 15.27 -26.96
C THR A 748 -15.25 14.40 -26.76
N LYS A 749 -14.15 14.72 -27.46
CA LYS A 749 -12.85 14.06 -27.26
C LYS A 749 -12.44 14.15 -25.77
N PRO A 750 -11.84 13.10 -25.18
CA PRO A 750 -11.29 11.90 -25.82
C PRO A 750 -12.23 10.67 -25.82
N ILE A 751 -13.54 10.86 -25.63
CA ILE A 751 -14.51 9.75 -25.67
C ILE A 751 -14.43 9.06 -27.03
N LYS A 752 -14.31 7.73 -27.02
CA LYS A 752 -14.21 6.91 -28.23
C LYS A 752 -14.90 5.57 -28.00
N LEU A 753 -15.78 5.20 -28.93
CA LEU A 753 -16.35 3.88 -29.05
C LEU A 753 -15.48 3.05 -30.00
N GLU A 754 -15.19 1.81 -29.64
CA GLU A 754 -14.34 0.91 -30.42
C GLU A 754 -15.10 -0.37 -30.76
N PHE A 755 -14.91 -0.87 -31.98
CA PHE A 755 -15.32 -2.22 -32.32
C PHE A 755 -14.42 -3.22 -31.58
N GLU A 756 -15.02 -4.11 -30.78
CA GLU A 756 -14.27 -5.07 -29.97
C GLU A 756 -14.23 -6.47 -30.60
N LYS A 757 -15.41 -6.99 -31.00
CA LYS A 757 -15.59 -8.38 -31.46
C LYS A 757 -16.93 -8.60 -32.18
N ILE A 758 -17.04 -9.74 -32.88
CA ILE A 758 -18.28 -10.36 -33.37
C ILE A 758 -18.61 -11.57 -32.50
#